data_AF-A0A846QSD9-F1
#
_entry.id   AF-A0A846QSD9-F1
#
_cell.length_a   1.000
_cell.length_b   1.000
_cell.length_c   1.000
_cell.angle_alpha   90.00
_cell.angle_beta   90.00
_cell.angle_gamma   90.00
#
_symmetry.space_group_name_H-M   'P 1'
#
loop_
_entity.id
_entity.type
_entity.pdbx_description
1 polymer ?
#
loop_
_entity_poly.entity_id
_entity_poly.type
_entity_poly.pdbx_seq_one_letter_code
_entity_poly.pdbx_strand_id
1 'polypeptide(L)'
;MNTKLFIPLFFISFFLSSQEKVDNVKLRSDVLSYKNDIRGPYKDIRWFCTDGSVRAPKDPCPDNIGPGVQHARYKDEVVNTGNKYGIYLGQILTYTDLTEFWDIKNDHSRLKQYQLDKYLRQVDNGWINQKGQYYRGSIQVEDEEQWGVYFYKWLLGNDDYLIQNYFLIRQSLKDIPHSGDDNVAQLMRSQSKVISDLYQPFMDLRVKIHSQPQLEDIKKVKDFKQKNSSKLNTDLNKKLDELIGTMDKFFAPFNIVELATKEDLLKNTSIGESINSYVNRNSQSNMTPNFIVETSQLLLNIRQGILSEKRPEARLYLLDISIKLEELLFKSVQNWVPKTLDGQLEKICSLATATVGAGYIELWEWEQINSILNQANQDELSLSELTSILETARGSVEWSVAMVKANYQDIVDIYTGFEPKAYGFIDDRIRGSIALHLGESVGELGDFISRESALTNKVLDIPSQSAFRGLNPGYAFGELVVVEGSSEDIEVSSDKIYIFQRSPSDLKPVAGIATVAEGNMVSHVQLLARNLGIPNAALAGENLQSLRRYNGKKVFYAVSNKGNVILKLEAQMNEQERGLFLKKERSTDKIAVPIEKIRLNEKNILNLRSVDANDSGQLCGPKAANLGQLKKMFPDKVVEGLVIPFGIFRDHMNQEMPGHGISYWAFLNKMFAEAENMKGKNIAEADVENYQLTQLEILREAIKKMPLKSDFLSHMDEDFKSILGKPMGQLPVFLRSDTNMEDLKDFTGAGLNLTLFNVLDKEKILNGIKEVWASPYTERSFKWRQKYLMNPENVFPSILVIPSVDVDYSGVLITKGINSGNDMDLTVAFSRGAGGAVDGQSAETYTIKNEIGYRLLAPARENHYNSLPITGGTEKKTATFEISVLNNKNIEEIRELASKIRTILPKETKSDYKGAYDVELGFKNNKLWLFQIRPFVENKKALSSEYLESITPKIDSKKEIKLSTIL
;
A
#
# COMPACT_ATOMS: atom_id res chain seq x y z
N MET A 1 -53.67 -44.29 -10.26
CA MET A 1 -53.74 -43.23 -9.24
C MET A 1 -52.51 -43.36 -8.35
N ASN A 2 -51.96 -42.23 -7.89
CA ASN A 2 -50.71 -42.01 -7.13
C ASN A 2 -49.47 -41.60 -7.96
N THR A 3 -49.58 -40.36 -8.45
CA THR A 3 -48.60 -39.25 -8.37
C THR A 3 -47.16 -39.57 -7.96
N LYS A 4 -46.24 -39.48 -8.95
CA LYS A 4 -44.81 -39.20 -8.72
C LYS A 4 -44.61 -37.68 -8.69
N LEU A 5 -44.16 -37.17 -7.55
CA LEU A 5 -43.77 -35.78 -7.35
C LEU A 5 -42.38 -35.57 -7.98
N PHE A 6 -42.31 -34.86 -9.11
CA PHE A 6 -41.06 -34.35 -9.67
C PHE A 6 -40.75 -33.01 -8.99
N ILE A 7 -39.72 -32.97 -8.15
CA ILE A 7 -39.15 -31.72 -7.62
C ILE A 7 -38.01 -31.32 -8.58
N PRO A 8 -38.06 -30.17 -9.26
CA PRO A 8 -36.94 -29.71 -10.07
C PRO A 8 -35.87 -29.13 -9.14
N LEU A 9 -34.67 -29.71 -9.15
CA LEU A 9 -33.47 -29.07 -8.61
C LEU A 9 -33.19 -27.81 -9.44
N PHE A 10 -33.51 -26.64 -8.90
CA PHE A 10 -32.95 -25.38 -9.36
C PHE A 10 -31.47 -25.35 -8.97
N PHE A 11 -30.60 -25.63 -9.94
CA PHE A 11 -29.20 -25.23 -9.87
C PHE A 11 -29.14 -23.70 -9.97
N ILE A 12 -29.12 -23.02 -8.82
CA ILE A 12 -28.73 -21.61 -8.74
C ILE A 12 -27.20 -21.61 -8.80
N SER A 13 -26.68 -21.56 -10.03
CA SER A 13 -25.28 -21.22 -10.29
C SER A 13 -25.04 -19.78 -9.86
N PHE A 14 -24.39 -19.59 -8.72
CA PHE A 14 -23.78 -18.31 -8.35
C PHE A 14 -22.70 -17.99 -9.39
N PHE A 15 -23.02 -17.12 -10.35
CA PHE A 15 -22.02 -16.46 -11.17
C PHE A 15 -21.28 -15.45 -10.29
N LEU A 16 -20.18 -15.88 -9.68
CA LEU A 16 -19.08 -14.98 -9.39
C LEU A 16 -18.52 -14.56 -10.76
N SER A 17 -18.79 -13.33 -11.18
CA SER A 17 -18.17 -12.74 -12.37
C SER A 17 -16.68 -12.56 -12.10
N SER A 18 -15.90 -13.61 -12.35
CA SER A 18 -14.46 -13.44 -12.55
C SER A 18 -14.29 -12.65 -13.84
N GLN A 19 -13.87 -11.39 -13.75
CA GLN A 19 -13.44 -10.62 -14.92
C GLN A 19 -12.36 -11.42 -15.66
N GLU A 20 -12.52 -11.59 -16.97
CA GLU A 20 -11.49 -12.23 -17.79
C GLU A 20 -10.20 -11.39 -17.76
N LYS A 21 -9.05 -12.07 -17.77
CA LYS A 21 -7.73 -11.40 -17.78
C LYS A 21 -7.63 -10.41 -18.94
N VAL A 22 -7.21 -9.18 -18.64
CA VAL A 22 -7.11 -8.09 -19.60
C VAL A 22 -6.09 -8.42 -20.69
N ASP A 23 -6.49 -8.28 -21.96
CA ASP A 23 -5.60 -8.42 -23.11
C ASP A 23 -4.94 -7.07 -23.45
N ASN A 24 -3.81 -6.79 -22.78
CA ASN A 24 -3.08 -5.54 -22.94
C ASN A 24 -2.55 -5.30 -24.37
N VAL A 25 -2.28 -6.36 -25.13
CA VAL A 25 -1.75 -6.24 -26.50
C VAL A 25 -2.87 -5.77 -27.43
N LYS A 26 -4.05 -6.39 -27.33
CA LYS A 26 -5.22 -5.96 -28.08
C LYS A 26 -5.65 -4.54 -27.71
N LEU A 27 -5.77 -4.23 -26.42
CA LEU A 27 -6.18 -2.88 -25.98
C LEU A 27 -5.22 -1.79 -26.47
N ARG A 28 -3.91 -2.06 -26.48
CA ARG A 28 -2.93 -1.12 -27.02
C ARG A 28 -3.17 -0.86 -28.51
N SER A 29 -3.47 -1.91 -29.28
CA SER A 29 -3.84 -1.78 -30.70
C SER A 29 -5.13 -0.98 -30.89
N ASP A 30 -6.16 -1.27 -30.11
CA ASP A 30 -7.46 -0.58 -30.18
C ASP A 30 -7.31 0.91 -29.84
N VAL A 31 -6.58 1.24 -28.76
CA VAL A 31 -6.25 2.62 -28.39
C VAL A 31 -5.51 3.35 -29.51
N LEU A 32 -4.50 2.73 -30.13
CA LEU A 32 -3.80 3.32 -31.27
C LEU A 32 -4.71 3.53 -32.48
N SER A 33 -5.66 2.63 -32.71
CA SER A 33 -6.68 2.79 -33.75
C SER A 33 -7.58 3.99 -33.45
N TYR A 34 -8.05 4.15 -32.22
CA TYR A 34 -8.89 5.28 -31.82
C TYR A 34 -8.16 6.62 -31.93
N LYS A 35 -6.90 6.70 -31.48
CA LYS A 35 -6.05 7.90 -31.66
C LYS A 35 -6.00 8.38 -33.12
N ASN A 36 -5.98 7.43 -34.06
CA ASN A 36 -5.87 7.69 -35.49
C ASN A 36 -7.20 7.88 -36.23
N ASP A 37 -8.34 7.64 -35.57
CA ASP A 37 -9.68 7.75 -36.15
C ASP A 37 -10.25 9.15 -35.93
N ILE A 38 -10.86 9.72 -36.99
CA ILE A 38 -11.54 11.02 -36.96
C ILE A 38 -12.73 11.08 -35.98
N ARG A 39 -13.25 9.93 -35.56
CA ARG A 39 -14.31 9.79 -34.54
C ARG A 39 -13.79 9.21 -33.23
N GLY A 40 -12.50 8.90 -33.10
CA GLY A 40 -11.96 8.31 -31.89
C GLY A 40 -12.66 6.99 -31.49
N PRO A 41 -13.10 6.84 -30.22
CA PRO A 41 -13.85 5.67 -29.73
C PRO A 41 -15.34 5.69 -30.14
N TYR A 42 -15.80 6.70 -30.88
CA TYR A 42 -17.21 6.92 -31.17
C TYR A 42 -17.63 6.37 -32.54
N LYS A 43 -18.87 5.90 -32.65
CA LYS A 43 -19.47 5.27 -33.84
C LYS A 43 -20.19 6.30 -34.71
N ASP A 44 -21.29 6.85 -34.22
CA ASP A 44 -22.15 7.84 -34.88
C ASP A 44 -22.93 8.66 -33.84
N ILE A 45 -23.38 9.86 -34.23
CA ILE A 45 -24.28 10.69 -33.41
C ILE A 45 -25.71 10.17 -33.52
N ARG A 46 -26.49 10.25 -32.44
CA ARG A 46 -27.92 9.95 -32.39
C ARG A 46 -28.64 10.88 -31.42
N TRP A 47 -29.96 11.01 -31.59
CA TRP A 47 -30.84 11.57 -30.56
C TRP A 47 -31.30 10.46 -29.64
N PHE A 48 -31.32 10.72 -28.34
CA PHE A 48 -31.79 9.81 -27.31
C PHE A 48 -32.96 10.48 -26.60
N CYS A 49 -34.14 9.90 -26.77
CA CYS A 49 -35.38 10.46 -26.25
C CYS A 49 -35.71 9.88 -24.87
N THR A 50 -36.53 10.60 -24.11
CA THR A 50 -37.02 10.26 -22.77
C THR A 50 -37.77 8.93 -22.68
N ASP A 51 -38.35 8.45 -23.78
CA ASP A 51 -39.01 7.14 -23.87
C ASP A 51 -38.04 5.97 -24.17
N GLY A 52 -36.73 6.25 -24.26
CA GLY A 52 -35.70 5.28 -24.61
C GLY A 52 -35.50 5.07 -26.12
N SER A 53 -36.24 5.77 -26.98
CA SER A 53 -36.05 5.68 -28.43
C SER A 53 -34.77 6.40 -28.88
N VAL A 54 -34.08 5.79 -29.87
CA VAL A 54 -32.84 6.33 -30.45
C VAL A 54 -33.08 6.71 -31.91
N ARG A 55 -32.91 7.99 -32.24
CA ARG A 55 -33.27 8.57 -33.54
C ARG A 55 -32.05 9.09 -34.30
N ALA A 56 -32.20 9.29 -35.61
CA ALA A 56 -31.13 9.80 -36.47
C ALA A 56 -30.77 11.26 -36.12
N PRO A 57 -29.53 11.74 -36.33
CA PRO A 57 -29.11 13.11 -35.97
C PRO A 57 -29.99 14.25 -36.47
N LYS A 58 -30.65 14.05 -37.62
CA LYS A 58 -31.52 15.04 -38.29
C LYS A 58 -32.99 14.91 -37.90
N ASP A 59 -33.31 14.01 -36.98
CA ASP A 59 -34.67 13.67 -36.53
C ASP A 59 -34.73 13.84 -35.01
N PRO A 60 -34.88 15.09 -34.51
CA PRO A 60 -34.93 15.38 -33.08
C PRO A 60 -36.13 14.71 -32.41
N CYS A 61 -36.06 14.56 -31.09
CA CYS A 61 -37.15 13.97 -30.32
C CYS A 61 -38.41 14.86 -30.44
N PRO A 62 -39.56 14.29 -30.84
CA PRO A 62 -40.82 14.99 -30.93
C PRO A 62 -41.25 15.59 -29.58
N ASP A 63 -41.92 16.73 -29.63
CA ASP A 63 -42.41 17.47 -28.45
C ASP A 63 -43.29 16.60 -27.52
N ASN A 64 -44.00 15.61 -28.09
CA ASN A 64 -44.87 14.71 -27.33
C ASN A 64 -44.14 13.54 -26.64
N ILE A 65 -42.86 13.31 -26.95
CA ILE A 65 -42.02 12.31 -26.28
C ILE A 65 -41.26 12.95 -25.12
N GLY A 66 -40.84 14.22 -25.29
CA GLY A 66 -40.08 14.99 -24.32
C GLY A 66 -38.71 15.43 -24.88
N PRO A 67 -37.95 16.23 -24.12
CA PRO A 67 -36.64 16.69 -24.56
C PRO A 67 -35.71 15.49 -24.79
N GLY A 68 -35.03 15.47 -25.94
CA GLY A 68 -33.97 14.51 -26.22
C GLY A 68 -32.60 15.10 -25.98
N VAL A 69 -31.59 14.25 -25.88
CA VAL A 69 -30.19 14.69 -25.88
C VAL A 69 -29.44 14.05 -27.06
N GLN A 70 -28.56 14.82 -27.70
CA GLN A 70 -27.85 14.37 -28.90
C GLN A 70 -26.39 14.08 -28.60
N HIS A 71 -26.01 12.82 -28.42
CA HIS A 71 -24.61 12.46 -28.20
C HIS A 71 -24.15 11.35 -29.15
N ALA A 72 -22.85 11.07 -29.13
CA ALA A 72 -22.31 9.94 -29.87
C ALA A 72 -22.56 8.61 -29.16
N ARG A 73 -22.81 7.56 -29.96
CA ARG A 73 -22.69 6.17 -29.53
C ARG A 73 -21.23 5.74 -29.53
N TYR A 74 -20.89 4.83 -28.63
CA TYR A 74 -19.62 4.11 -28.67
C TYR A 74 -19.56 3.12 -29.83
N LYS A 75 -18.34 2.83 -30.30
CA LYS A 75 -18.06 1.66 -31.12
C LYS A 75 -18.37 0.39 -30.35
N ASP A 76 -18.78 -0.67 -31.05
CA ASP A 76 -19.23 -1.91 -30.41
C ASP A 76 -18.07 -2.57 -29.63
N GLU A 77 -16.83 -2.41 -30.11
CA GLU A 77 -15.60 -2.85 -29.45
C GLU A 77 -15.34 -2.13 -28.12
N VAL A 78 -15.68 -0.84 -28.03
CA VAL A 78 -15.54 -0.04 -26.81
C VAL A 78 -16.56 -0.48 -25.75
N VAL A 79 -17.82 -0.69 -26.16
CA VAL A 79 -18.87 -1.22 -25.26
C VAL A 79 -18.50 -2.61 -24.76
N ASN A 80 -18.03 -3.49 -25.65
CA ASN A 80 -17.60 -4.83 -25.29
C ASN A 80 -16.41 -4.81 -24.32
N THR A 81 -15.48 -3.88 -24.50
CA THR A 81 -14.33 -3.68 -23.58
C THR A 81 -14.80 -3.28 -22.19
N GLY A 82 -15.74 -2.34 -22.08
CA GLY A 82 -16.36 -1.95 -20.81
C GLY A 82 -17.07 -3.12 -20.12
N ASN A 83 -17.93 -3.84 -20.84
CA ASN A 83 -18.69 -4.95 -20.28
C ASN A 83 -17.81 -6.13 -19.85
N LYS A 84 -16.72 -6.39 -20.60
CA LYS A 84 -15.87 -7.56 -20.40
C LYS A 84 -14.78 -7.34 -19.37
N TYR A 85 -14.12 -6.18 -19.44
CA TYR A 85 -12.93 -5.88 -18.65
C TYR A 85 -13.16 -4.78 -17.62
N GLY A 86 -14.33 -4.14 -17.60
CA GLY A 86 -14.57 -2.96 -16.77
C GLY A 86 -13.74 -1.75 -17.18
N ILE A 87 -13.30 -1.65 -18.44
CA ILE A 87 -12.46 -0.55 -18.95
C ILE A 87 -13.31 0.38 -19.82
N TYR A 88 -13.51 1.61 -19.37
CA TYR A 88 -14.43 2.59 -19.98
C TYR A 88 -13.66 3.68 -20.73
N LEU A 89 -13.48 3.50 -22.04
CA LEU A 89 -12.73 4.43 -22.89
C LEU A 89 -13.63 5.53 -23.47
N GLY A 90 -13.24 6.80 -23.31
CA GLY A 90 -13.92 7.92 -23.95
C GLY A 90 -15.27 8.25 -23.32
N GLN A 91 -15.41 8.04 -22.02
CA GLN A 91 -16.65 8.22 -21.27
C GLN A 91 -17.27 9.61 -21.51
N ILE A 92 -18.58 9.61 -21.84
CA ILE A 92 -19.48 10.75 -22.05
C ILE A 92 -20.47 10.71 -20.88
N LEU A 93 -20.61 11.78 -20.14
CA LEU A 93 -21.42 11.80 -18.92
C LEU A 93 -22.90 11.92 -19.20
N THR A 94 -23.31 12.75 -20.17
CA THR A 94 -24.68 13.20 -20.42
C THR A 94 -25.79 12.13 -20.40
N TYR A 95 -25.47 10.86 -20.67
CA TYR A 95 -26.41 9.74 -20.69
C TYR A 95 -25.99 8.54 -19.83
N THR A 96 -24.94 8.71 -19.01
CA THR A 96 -24.49 7.66 -18.11
C THR A 96 -25.36 7.65 -16.87
N ASP A 97 -25.81 6.47 -16.46
CA ASP A 97 -26.53 6.33 -15.20
C ASP A 97 -25.64 6.74 -14.02
N LEU A 98 -26.23 7.48 -13.07
CA LEU A 98 -25.49 8.04 -11.93
C LEU A 98 -24.89 6.94 -11.05
N THR A 99 -25.61 5.83 -10.86
CA THR A 99 -25.17 4.71 -10.02
C THR A 99 -24.13 3.85 -10.72
N GLU A 100 -24.25 3.65 -12.04
CA GLU A 100 -23.23 2.99 -12.83
C GLU A 100 -21.94 3.80 -12.93
N PHE A 101 -22.02 5.14 -12.97
CA PHE A 101 -20.85 6.00 -12.95
C PHE A 101 -20.17 6.04 -11.58
N TRP A 102 -20.96 6.08 -10.50
CA TRP A 102 -20.45 6.00 -9.14
C TRP A 102 -19.88 4.63 -8.79
N ASP A 103 -20.36 3.55 -9.42
CA ASP A 103 -19.71 2.22 -9.49
C ASP A 103 -19.23 1.63 -8.15
N ILE A 104 -20.06 1.70 -7.11
CA ILE A 104 -19.72 1.23 -5.74
C ILE A 104 -19.23 -0.22 -5.74
N LYS A 105 -19.82 -1.08 -6.59
CA LYS A 105 -19.49 -2.51 -6.66
C LYS A 105 -18.06 -2.79 -7.09
N ASN A 106 -17.44 -1.86 -7.82
CA ASN A 106 -16.07 -1.97 -8.30
C ASN A 106 -15.20 -0.82 -7.73
N ASP A 107 -15.45 -0.41 -6.48
CA ASP A 107 -14.67 0.65 -5.80
C ASP A 107 -14.56 1.92 -6.67
N HIS A 108 -15.70 2.41 -7.16
CA HIS A 108 -15.78 3.65 -7.93
C HIS A 108 -14.90 3.68 -9.19
N SER A 109 -14.59 2.50 -9.74
CA SER A 109 -13.65 2.31 -10.85
C SER A 109 -13.99 3.18 -12.06
N ARG A 110 -15.27 3.27 -12.46
CA ARG A 110 -15.68 4.08 -13.62
C ARG A 110 -15.41 5.58 -13.44
N LEU A 111 -15.68 6.16 -12.27
CA LEU A 111 -15.33 7.55 -11.95
C LEU A 111 -13.81 7.76 -11.98
N LYS A 112 -13.06 6.89 -11.31
CA LYS A 112 -11.58 6.97 -11.26
C LYS A 112 -10.96 6.89 -12.66
N GLN A 113 -11.50 6.04 -13.52
CA GLN A 113 -11.11 5.94 -14.93
C GLN A 113 -11.43 7.20 -15.73
N TYR A 114 -12.56 7.86 -15.48
CA TYR A 114 -12.90 9.13 -16.11
C TYR A 114 -11.88 10.22 -15.75
N GLN A 115 -11.48 10.32 -14.48
CA GLN A 115 -10.45 11.26 -14.04
C GLN A 115 -9.07 10.96 -14.64
N LEU A 116 -8.71 9.67 -14.75
CA LEU A 116 -7.49 9.25 -15.44
C LEU A 116 -7.54 9.56 -16.94
N ASP A 117 -8.67 9.35 -17.60
CA ASP A 117 -8.90 9.70 -19.01
C ASP A 117 -8.72 11.21 -19.22
N LYS A 118 -9.27 12.08 -18.35
CA LYS A 118 -9.06 13.54 -18.40
C LYS A 118 -7.58 13.91 -18.32
N TYR A 119 -6.84 13.30 -17.39
CA TYR A 119 -5.40 13.47 -17.30
C TYR A 119 -4.70 13.02 -18.59
N LEU A 120 -5.01 11.83 -19.11
CA LEU A 120 -4.40 11.30 -20.33
C LEU A 120 -4.66 12.22 -21.53
N ARG A 121 -5.88 12.76 -21.68
CA ARG A 121 -6.19 13.75 -22.74
C ARG A 121 -5.32 15.00 -22.62
N GLN A 122 -5.06 15.47 -21.39
CA GLN A 122 -4.21 16.61 -21.13
C GLN A 122 -2.74 16.31 -21.52
N VAL A 123 -2.17 15.21 -21.04
CA VAL A 123 -0.75 14.90 -21.28
C VAL A 123 -0.50 14.34 -22.68
N ASP A 124 -1.51 13.80 -23.37
CA ASP A 124 -1.40 13.11 -24.67
C ASP A 124 -2.31 13.66 -25.80
N ASN A 125 -2.59 14.97 -25.83
CA ASN A 125 -3.16 15.67 -26.99
C ASN A 125 -4.52 15.09 -27.38
N GLY A 126 -5.44 15.04 -26.41
CA GLY A 126 -6.73 14.39 -26.57
C GLY A 126 -6.68 12.86 -26.43
N TRP A 127 -5.51 12.24 -26.26
CA TRP A 127 -5.33 10.79 -26.06
C TRP A 127 -6.11 9.97 -27.09
N ILE A 128 -6.98 9.04 -26.70
CA ILE A 128 -7.86 8.26 -27.61
C ILE A 128 -8.74 9.12 -28.52
N ASN A 129 -8.90 10.41 -28.20
CA ASN A 129 -9.59 11.42 -29.00
C ASN A 129 -8.64 12.34 -29.77
N GLN A 130 -7.39 11.96 -30.02
CA GLN A 130 -6.41 12.84 -30.66
C GLN A 130 -6.88 13.45 -32.00
N LYS A 131 -7.48 12.64 -32.88
CA LYS A 131 -8.22 13.17 -34.05
C LYS A 131 -9.70 13.37 -33.78
N GLY A 132 -10.28 12.58 -32.87
CA GLY A 132 -11.69 12.62 -32.49
C GLY A 132 -12.14 13.84 -31.69
N GLN A 133 -11.23 14.65 -31.16
CA GLN A 133 -11.51 15.81 -30.29
C GLN A 133 -12.33 16.92 -30.97
N TYR A 134 -12.34 16.94 -32.31
CA TYR A 134 -13.15 17.88 -33.10
C TYR A 134 -14.46 17.27 -33.61
N TYR A 135 -14.75 16.02 -33.25
CA TYR A 135 -15.98 15.36 -33.64
C TYR A 135 -17.15 15.97 -32.85
N ARG A 136 -18.15 16.51 -33.58
CA ARG A 136 -19.32 17.23 -33.04
C ARG A 136 -20.12 16.46 -31.97
N GLY A 137 -19.99 15.15 -31.90
CA GLY A 137 -20.68 14.30 -30.93
C GLY A 137 -19.83 13.80 -29.77
N SER A 138 -18.56 14.20 -29.70
CA SER A 138 -17.62 13.66 -28.72
C SER A 138 -17.85 14.18 -27.29
N ILE A 139 -18.26 15.45 -27.13
CA ILE A 139 -18.63 16.13 -25.87
C ILE A 139 -19.57 17.30 -26.22
N GLN A 140 -20.71 17.44 -25.52
CA GLN A 140 -21.49 18.68 -25.47
C GLN A 140 -21.35 19.27 -24.07
N VAL A 141 -20.66 20.41 -23.97
CA VAL A 141 -20.21 20.95 -22.67
C VAL A 141 -21.41 21.30 -21.79
N GLU A 142 -22.45 21.88 -22.38
CA GLU A 142 -23.66 22.31 -21.66
C GLU A 142 -24.43 21.11 -21.07
N ASP A 143 -24.56 20.02 -21.82
CA ASP A 143 -25.30 18.84 -21.39
C ASP A 143 -24.49 18.00 -20.38
N GLU A 144 -23.16 17.96 -20.51
CA GLU A 144 -22.25 17.36 -19.54
C GLU A 144 -22.26 18.12 -18.22
N GLU A 145 -22.29 19.46 -18.27
CA GLU A 145 -22.37 20.32 -17.09
C GLU A 145 -23.69 20.13 -16.34
N GLN A 146 -24.81 20.12 -17.09
CA GLN A 146 -26.11 19.82 -16.49
C GLN A 146 -26.10 18.45 -15.83
N TRP A 147 -25.57 17.43 -16.49
CA TRP A 147 -25.42 16.10 -15.92
C TRP A 147 -24.57 16.12 -14.64
N GLY A 148 -23.44 16.84 -14.64
CA GLY A 148 -22.57 16.95 -13.47
C GLY A 148 -23.27 17.61 -12.27
N VAL A 149 -24.06 18.66 -12.51
CA VAL A 149 -24.90 19.27 -11.46
C VAL A 149 -25.91 18.25 -10.92
N TYR A 150 -26.58 17.49 -11.78
CA TYR A 150 -27.50 16.43 -11.33
C TYR A 150 -26.80 15.32 -10.54
N PHE A 151 -25.63 14.89 -11.01
CA PHE A 151 -24.79 13.90 -10.35
C PHE A 151 -24.42 14.34 -8.94
N TYR A 152 -23.96 15.58 -8.76
CA TYR A 152 -23.61 16.09 -7.42
C TYR A 152 -24.82 16.32 -6.53
N LYS A 153 -25.97 16.77 -7.06
CA LYS A 153 -27.20 16.87 -6.27
C LYS A 153 -27.63 15.51 -5.71
N TRP A 154 -27.51 14.47 -6.52
CA TRP A 154 -27.79 13.09 -6.09
C TRP A 154 -26.73 12.58 -5.09
N LEU A 155 -25.45 12.71 -5.43
CA LEU A 155 -24.34 12.19 -4.64
C LEU A 155 -24.23 12.86 -3.26
N LEU A 156 -24.29 14.19 -3.23
CA LEU A 156 -24.14 14.99 -2.01
C LEU A 156 -25.41 15.03 -1.16
N GLY A 157 -26.50 14.45 -1.63
CA GLY A 157 -27.70 14.18 -0.82
C GLY A 157 -27.53 13.02 0.16
N ASN A 158 -26.47 12.21 0.02
CA ASN A 158 -26.17 11.07 0.88
C ASN A 158 -24.98 11.37 1.80
N ASP A 159 -25.21 11.36 3.12
CA ASP A 159 -24.18 11.61 4.13
C ASP A 159 -23.10 10.51 4.13
N ASP A 160 -23.49 9.25 3.93
CA ASP A 160 -22.55 8.11 3.97
C ASP A 160 -21.52 8.20 2.84
N TYR A 161 -21.95 8.62 1.64
CA TYR A 161 -21.03 8.83 0.52
C TYR A 161 -20.00 9.89 0.84
N LEU A 162 -20.42 11.01 1.45
CA LEU A 162 -19.52 12.10 1.80
C LEU A 162 -18.57 11.72 2.94
N ILE A 163 -19.06 11.00 3.95
CA ILE A 163 -18.28 10.51 5.08
C ILE A 163 -17.19 9.53 4.60
N GLN A 164 -17.58 8.53 3.80
CA GLN A 164 -16.69 7.45 3.37
C GLN A 164 -15.73 7.86 2.24
N ASN A 165 -16.12 8.80 1.38
CA ASN A 165 -15.42 9.11 0.13
C ASN A 165 -15.12 10.61 -0.04
N TYR A 166 -15.00 11.38 1.04
CA TYR A 166 -14.77 12.84 0.98
C TYR A 166 -13.64 13.21 0.00
N PHE A 167 -12.49 12.54 0.09
CA PHE A 167 -11.35 12.78 -0.78
C PHE A 167 -11.69 12.53 -2.25
N LEU A 168 -12.23 11.36 -2.59
CA LEU A 168 -12.56 11.00 -3.97
C LEU A 168 -13.62 11.94 -4.56
N ILE A 169 -14.66 12.25 -3.79
CA ILE A 169 -15.71 13.19 -4.18
C ILE A 169 -15.10 14.56 -4.45
N ARG A 170 -14.32 15.11 -3.52
CA ARG A 170 -13.68 16.42 -3.70
C ARG A 170 -12.73 16.43 -4.90
N GLN A 171 -11.98 15.36 -5.16
CA GLN A 171 -11.13 15.27 -6.35
C GLN A 171 -11.95 15.22 -7.65
N SER A 172 -13.12 14.58 -7.65
CA SER A 172 -13.98 14.51 -8.84
C SER A 172 -14.47 15.88 -9.31
N LEU A 173 -14.64 16.85 -8.39
CA LEU A 173 -15.06 18.22 -8.74
C LEU A 173 -14.02 18.93 -9.62
N LYS A 174 -12.76 18.50 -9.61
CA LYS A 174 -11.73 19.05 -10.51
C LYS A 174 -11.89 18.58 -11.97
N ASP A 175 -12.65 17.51 -12.19
CA ASP A 175 -12.69 16.76 -13.46
C ASP A 175 -14.10 16.68 -14.09
N ILE A 176 -15.16 16.68 -13.27
CA ILE A 176 -16.56 16.66 -13.72
C ILE A 176 -17.06 18.10 -13.90
N PRO A 177 -17.55 18.49 -15.08
CA PRO A 177 -18.08 19.84 -15.30
C PRO A 177 -19.37 20.07 -14.52
N HIS A 178 -19.49 21.18 -13.79
CA HIS A 178 -20.70 21.50 -12.99
C HIS A 178 -20.88 22.99 -12.61
N SER A 179 -19.94 23.87 -12.95
CA SER A 179 -19.92 25.27 -12.48
C SER A 179 -19.61 26.30 -13.57
N GLY A 180 -19.93 25.99 -14.83
CA GLY A 180 -19.71 26.87 -15.99
C GLY A 180 -18.22 27.08 -16.28
N ASP A 181 -17.43 26.00 -16.21
CA ASP A 181 -15.98 26.00 -16.08
C ASP A 181 -15.23 26.95 -17.04
N ASP A 182 -14.57 27.95 -16.47
CA ASP A 182 -13.36 28.53 -17.02
C ASP A 182 -12.16 27.87 -16.31
N ASN A 183 -11.80 26.61 -16.60
CA ASN A 183 -10.57 26.01 -16.06
C ASN A 183 -9.34 26.64 -16.74
N VAL A 184 -9.03 27.88 -16.34
CA VAL A 184 -7.97 28.72 -16.90
C VAL A 184 -6.60 28.04 -16.78
N ALA A 185 -6.38 27.28 -15.70
CA ALA A 185 -5.17 26.51 -15.48
C ALA A 185 -4.99 25.41 -16.53
N GLN A 186 -6.05 24.66 -16.81
CA GLN A 186 -6.07 23.62 -17.83
C GLN A 186 -5.96 24.21 -19.24
N LEU A 187 -6.65 25.32 -19.51
CA LEU A 187 -6.55 26.04 -20.77
C LEU A 187 -5.11 26.53 -21.02
N MET A 188 -4.45 27.09 -20.01
CA MET A 188 -3.05 27.54 -20.07
C MET A 188 -2.11 26.38 -20.43
N ARG A 189 -2.25 25.24 -19.74
CA ARG A 189 -1.43 24.05 -20.03
C ARG A 189 -1.68 23.52 -21.44
N SER A 190 -2.93 23.46 -21.87
CA SER A 190 -3.34 23.05 -23.22
C SER A 190 -2.74 23.95 -24.30
N GLN A 191 -2.91 25.27 -24.17
CA GLN A 191 -2.37 26.25 -25.11
C GLN A 191 -0.84 26.18 -25.20
N SER A 192 -0.15 26.06 -24.06
CA SER A 192 1.32 25.94 -24.03
C SER A 192 1.83 24.74 -24.82
N LYS A 193 1.07 23.64 -24.81
CA LYS A 193 1.37 22.43 -25.56
C LYS A 193 1.10 22.59 -27.05
N VAL A 194 -0.05 23.14 -27.43
CA VAL A 194 -0.38 23.40 -28.83
C VAL A 194 0.70 24.27 -29.48
N ILE A 195 1.22 25.26 -28.76
CA ILE A 195 2.32 26.09 -29.22
C ILE A 195 3.61 25.28 -29.39
N SER A 196 3.99 24.42 -28.44
CA SER A 196 5.20 23.60 -28.58
C SER A 196 5.12 22.56 -29.69
N ASP A 197 3.92 22.02 -29.95
CA ASP A 197 3.68 21.05 -31.01
C ASP A 197 3.80 21.71 -32.39
N LEU A 198 3.33 22.96 -32.53
CA LEU A 198 3.45 23.75 -33.76
C LEU A 198 4.84 24.41 -33.91
N TYR A 199 5.55 24.63 -32.81
CA TYR A 199 6.85 25.30 -32.80
C TYR A 199 7.75 24.75 -31.69
N GLN A 200 8.53 23.72 -32.03
CA GLN A 200 9.45 22.98 -31.16
C GLN A 200 10.34 23.85 -30.24
N PRO A 201 10.86 25.02 -30.66
CA PRO A 201 11.66 25.86 -29.77
C PRO A 201 10.95 26.34 -28.49
N PHE A 202 9.61 26.23 -28.40
CA PHE A 202 8.85 26.57 -27.19
C PHE A 202 8.85 25.46 -26.12
N MET A 203 9.47 24.31 -26.38
CA MET A 203 9.37 23.11 -25.54
C MET A 203 9.86 23.33 -24.10
N ASP A 204 10.95 24.08 -23.90
CA ASP A 204 11.49 24.36 -22.56
C ASP A 204 10.53 25.20 -21.70
N LEU A 205 9.89 26.21 -22.32
CA LEU A 205 8.88 27.01 -21.64
C LEU A 205 7.62 26.20 -21.36
N ARG A 206 7.22 25.31 -22.27
CA ARG A 206 6.13 24.37 -22.02
C ARG A 206 6.44 23.51 -20.79
N VAL A 207 7.64 22.93 -20.70
CA VAL A 207 8.00 22.08 -19.54
C VAL A 207 7.85 22.87 -18.23
N LYS A 208 8.29 24.13 -18.20
CA LYS A 208 8.13 25.02 -17.04
C LYS A 208 6.66 25.33 -16.74
N ILE A 209 5.89 25.79 -17.72
CA ILE A 209 4.46 26.16 -17.58
C ILE A 209 3.59 24.96 -17.19
N HIS A 210 3.94 23.77 -17.69
CA HIS A 210 3.22 22.54 -17.37
C HIS A 210 3.49 22.07 -15.95
N SER A 211 4.73 22.26 -15.46
CA SER A 211 5.15 21.72 -14.16
C SER A 211 4.85 22.69 -13.02
N GLN A 212 5.34 23.92 -13.11
CA GLN A 212 5.24 24.92 -12.06
C GLN A 212 5.25 26.33 -12.69
N PRO A 213 4.10 26.78 -13.22
CA PRO A 213 4.00 28.09 -13.84
C PRO A 213 4.16 29.17 -12.77
N GLN A 214 4.95 30.19 -13.07
CA GLN A 214 5.19 31.35 -12.23
C GLN A 214 4.79 32.64 -12.95
N LEU A 215 4.52 33.70 -12.19
CA LEU A 215 4.15 35.01 -12.74
C LEU A 215 5.26 35.56 -13.66
N GLU A 216 6.52 35.25 -13.35
CA GLU A 216 7.69 35.57 -14.18
C GLU A 216 7.71 34.84 -15.53
N ASP A 217 7.06 33.68 -15.63
CA ASP A 217 7.02 32.91 -16.88
C ASP A 217 6.16 33.61 -17.94
N ILE A 218 5.20 34.46 -17.55
CA ILE A 218 4.48 35.34 -18.49
C ILE A 218 5.49 36.20 -19.26
N LYS A 219 6.47 36.77 -18.55
CA LYS A 219 7.54 37.57 -19.17
C LYS A 219 8.39 36.71 -20.10
N LYS A 220 8.73 35.49 -19.70
CA LYS A 220 9.50 34.57 -20.55
C LYS A 220 8.76 34.19 -21.85
N VAL A 221 7.43 34.03 -21.79
CA VAL A 221 6.59 33.79 -23.00
C VAL A 221 6.54 35.05 -23.88
N LYS A 222 6.39 36.24 -23.29
CA LYS A 222 6.48 37.53 -24.01
C LYS A 222 7.84 37.70 -24.69
N ASP A 223 8.93 37.43 -23.99
CA ASP A 223 10.31 37.50 -24.50
C ASP A 223 10.54 36.48 -25.62
N PHE A 224 10.02 35.26 -25.47
CA PHE A 224 10.08 34.23 -26.51
C PHE A 224 9.36 34.68 -27.79
N LYS A 225 8.15 35.22 -27.67
CA LYS A 225 7.38 35.75 -28.80
C LYS A 225 8.16 36.84 -29.52
N GLN A 226 8.77 37.76 -28.77
CA GLN A 226 9.53 38.89 -29.34
C GLN A 226 10.79 38.41 -30.08
N LYS A 227 11.57 37.50 -29.47
CA LYS A 227 12.79 36.92 -30.03
C LYS A 227 12.54 36.10 -31.32
N ASN A 228 11.35 35.52 -31.47
CA ASN A 228 11.00 34.68 -32.62
C ASN A 228 10.05 35.37 -33.63
N SER A 229 9.81 36.67 -33.48
CA SER A 229 8.81 37.42 -34.27
C SER A 229 8.91 37.26 -35.79
N SER A 230 10.11 37.13 -36.35
CA SER A 230 10.34 36.92 -37.79
C SER A 230 10.02 35.50 -38.30
N LYS A 231 9.83 34.54 -37.40
CA LYS A 231 9.60 33.11 -37.71
C LYS A 231 8.21 32.61 -37.31
N LEU A 232 7.41 33.43 -36.62
CA LEU A 232 6.05 33.08 -36.19
C LEU A 232 5.03 33.46 -37.28
N ASN A 233 4.22 32.50 -37.70
CA ASN A 233 3.08 32.77 -38.58
C ASN A 233 1.92 33.40 -37.80
N THR A 234 0.90 33.89 -38.51
CA THR A 234 -0.25 34.61 -37.90
C THR A 234 -1.02 33.77 -36.88
N ASP A 235 -1.17 32.46 -37.12
CA ASP A 235 -1.86 31.54 -36.21
C ASP A 235 -1.05 31.29 -34.92
N LEU A 236 0.25 31.03 -35.03
CA LEU A 236 1.15 30.88 -33.89
C LEU A 236 1.24 32.14 -33.03
N ASN A 237 1.27 33.31 -33.66
CA ASN A 237 1.22 34.59 -32.93
C ASN A 237 -0.07 34.74 -32.14
N LYS A 238 -1.22 34.40 -32.75
CA LYS A 238 -2.52 34.44 -32.06
C LYS A 238 -2.56 33.47 -30.88
N LYS A 239 -2.06 32.24 -31.05
CA LYS A 239 -2.01 31.25 -29.95
C LYS A 239 -1.10 31.68 -28.80
N LEU A 240 0.04 32.29 -29.10
CA LEU A 240 0.92 32.88 -28.08
C LEU A 240 0.22 34.02 -27.32
N ASP A 241 -0.57 34.85 -28.01
CA ASP A 241 -1.38 35.88 -27.36
C ASP A 241 -2.51 35.30 -26.50
N GLU A 242 -3.18 34.25 -26.98
CA GLU A 242 -4.19 33.50 -26.21
C GLU A 242 -3.58 32.86 -24.96
N LEU A 243 -2.39 32.26 -25.07
CA LEU A 243 -1.65 31.73 -23.92
C LEU A 243 -1.29 32.84 -22.93
N ILE A 244 -0.74 33.96 -23.40
CA ILE A 244 -0.40 35.10 -22.54
C ILE A 244 -1.64 35.61 -21.80
N GLY A 245 -2.77 35.81 -22.50
CA GLY A 245 -4.02 36.25 -21.88
C GLY A 245 -4.56 35.24 -20.87
N THR A 246 -4.38 33.94 -21.13
CA THR A 246 -4.80 32.87 -20.21
C THR A 246 -3.88 32.80 -18.99
N MET A 247 -2.57 32.98 -19.17
CA MET A 247 -1.61 33.10 -18.05
C MET A 247 -1.91 34.36 -17.23
N ASP A 248 -2.19 35.50 -17.87
CA ASP A 248 -2.57 36.75 -17.20
C ASP A 248 -3.88 36.56 -16.39
N LYS A 249 -4.87 35.82 -16.92
CA LYS A 249 -6.10 35.44 -16.19
C LYS A 249 -5.82 34.45 -15.05
N PHE A 250 -4.92 33.49 -15.24
CA PHE A 250 -4.56 32.49 -14.23
C PHE A 250 -3.81 33.10 -13.04
N PHE A 251 -2.92 34.06 -13.30
CA PHE A 251 -2.16 34.81 -12.31
C PHE A 251 -2.82 36.10 -11.86
N ALA A 252 -4.01 36.43 -12.38
CA ALA A 252 -4.79 37.55 -11.89
C ALA A 252 -5.04 37.36 -10.37
N PRO A 253 -4.95 38.44 -9.57
CA PRO A 253 -5.29 38.37 -8.16
C PRO A 253 -6.71 37.84 -8.02
N PHE A 254 -6.86 36.72 -7.33
CA PHE A 254 -8.18 36.14 -7.09
C PHE A 254 -8.96 37.09 -6.18
N ASN A 255 -10.16 37.48 -6.61
CA ASN A 255 -11.01 38.34 -5.82
C ASN A 255 -11.66 37.52 -4.71
N ILE A 256 -11.15 37.62 -3.48
CA ILE A 256 -11.65 36.90 -2.31
C ILE A 256 -13.15 37.16 -2.08
N VAL A 257 -13.66 38.32 -2.52
CA VAL A 257 -15.10 38.66 -2.47
C VAL A 257 -15.94 37.67 -3.31
N GLU A 258 -15.36 37.03 -4.34
CA GLU A 258 -16.04 36.02 -5.14
C GLU A 258 -16.42 34.76 -4.34
N LEU A 259 -15.77 34.50 -3.19
CA LEU A 259 -16.13 33.40 -2.29
C LEU A 259 -17.49 33.62 -1.59
N ALA A 260 -18.00 34.85 -1.56
CA ALA A 260 -19.29 35.21 -0.97
C ALA A 260 -20.39 35.47 -2.01
N THR A 261 -20.16 35.17 -3.29
CA THR A 261 -21.08 35.52 -4.40
C THR A 261 -22.44 34.82 -4.36
N LYS A 262 -22.57 33.66 -3.70
CA LYS A 262 -23.85 32.97 -3.46
C LYS A 262 -24.23 32.98 -1.98
N GLU A 263 -24.12 34.15 -1.34
CA GLU A 263 -24.41 34.32 0.10
C GLU A 263 -25.77 33.76 0.51
N ASP A 264 -26.79 33.86 -0.36
CA ASP A 264 -28.14 33.33 -0.11
C ASP A 264 -28.17 31.82 0.18
N LEU A 265 -27.26 31.03 -0.40
CA LEU A 265 -27.20 29.58 -0.14
C LEU A 265 -26.68 29.27 1.26
N LEU A 266 -25.75 30.07 1.79
CA LEU A 266 -25.07 29.81 3.06
C LEU A 266 -25.50 30.77 4.19
N LYS A 267 -26.47 31.64 3.92
CA LYS A 267 -27.00 32.59 4.89
C LYS A 267 -27.50 31.89 6.15
N ASN A 268 -27.17 32.46 7.31
CA ASN A 268 -27.52 31.94 8.64
C ASN A 268 -26.96 30.54 8.95
N THR A 269 -25.92 30.09 8.24
CA THR A 269 -25.16 28.90 8.60
C THR A 269 -23.86 29.30 9.29
N SER A 270 -23.40 28.51 10.26
CA SER A 270 -22.12 28.77 10.96
C SER A 270 -20.93 28.82 10.00
N ILE A 271 -20.96 27.99 8.94
CA ILE A 271 -19.91 27.99 7.92
C ILE A 271 -20.00 29.22 7.01
N GLY A 272 -21.21 29.68 6.67
CA GLY A 272 -21.42 30.93 5.94
C GLY A 272 -20.90 32.14 6.70
N GLU A 273 -21.13 32.21 8.01
CA GLU A 273 -20.57 33.26 8.88
C GLU A 273 -19.04 33.21 8.92
N SER A 274 -18.46 32.00 8.93
CA SER A 274 -17.00 31.80 8.89
C SER A 274 -16.40 32.30 7.56
N ILE A 275 -17.06 31.99 6.43
CA ILE A 275 -16.66 32.46 5.09
C ILE A 275 -16.75 33.99 5.03
N ASN A 276 -17.87 34.57 5.45
CA ASN A 276 -18.05 36.03 5.45
C ASN A 276 -17.00 36.73 6.33
N SER A 277 -16.71 36.19 7.51
CA SER A 277 -15.68 36.70 8.42
C SER A 277 -14.27 36.61 7.84
N TYR A 278 -13.98 35.55 7.08
CA TYR A 278 -12.71 35.40 6.36
C TYR A 278 -12.60 36.41 5.21
N VAL A 279 -13.66 36.56 4.40
CA VAL A 279 -13.69 37.52 3.28
C VAL A 279 -13.48 38.94 3.79
N ASN A 280 -14.17 39.33 4.86
CA ASN A 280 -14.05 40.67 5.45
C ASN A 280 -12.64 40.98 5.97
N ARG A 281 -11.92 39.98 6.48
CA ARG A 281 -10.54 40.15 6.99
C ARG A 281 -9.50 40.16 5.87
N ASN A 282 -9.71 39.39 4.81
CA ASN A 282 -8.68 39.14 3.80
C ASN A 282 -8.90 39.86 2.46
N SER A 283 -10.02 40.56 2.27
CA SER A 283 -10.35 41.26 1.01
C SER A 283 -9.32 42.29 0.54
N GLN A 284 -8.44 42.77 1.44
CA GLN A 284 -7.36 43.72 1.14
C GLN A 284 -5.96 43.18 1.47
N SER A 285 -5.83 41.89 1.79
CA SER A 285 -4.57 41.32 2.28
C SER A 285 -3.60 40.98 1.15
N ASN A 286 -2.32 41.33 1.33
CA ASN A 286 -1.23 41.07 0.37
C ASN A 286 -0.66 39.65 0.47
N MET A 287 -1.49 38.60 0.58
CA MET A 287 -1.04 37.20 0.68
C MET A 287 0.06 37.00 1.75
N THR A 288 -0.14 37.54 2.95
CA THR A 288 0.81 37.45 4.07
C THR A 288 0.84 36.04 4.70
N PRO A 289 1.81 35.68 5.56
CA PRO A 289 1.77 34.43 6.32
C PRO A 289 0.43 34.20 7.05
N ASN A 290 -0.14 35.25 7.67
CA ASN A 290 -1.45 35.18 8.33
C ASN A 290 -2.59 34.82 7.34
N PHE A 291 -2.51 35.30 6.09
CA PHE A 291 -3.47 34.91 5.06
C PHE A 291 -3.44 33.40 4.83
N ILE A 292 -2.25 32.78 4.76
CA ILE A 292 -2.10 31.33 4.57
C ILE A 292 -2.69 30.58 5.76
N VAL A 293 -2.37 30.98 6.99
CA VAL A 293 -2.91 30.40 8.23
C VAL A 293 -4.45 30.42 8.23
N GLU A 294 -5.05 31.60 7.98
CA GLU A 294 -6.50 31.76 7.98
C GLU A 294 -7.18 30.99 6.84
N THR A 295 -6.55 30.91 5.67
CA THR A 295 -7.07 30.16 4.51
C THR A 295 -7.04 28.66 4.77
N SER A 296 -5.95 28.14 5.33
CA SER A 296 -5.85 26.74 5.77
C SER A 296 -6.92 26.38 6.81
N GLN A 297 -7.14 27.27 7.77
CA GLN A 297 -8.17 27.06 8.80
C GLN A 297 -9.58 27.09 8.23
N LEU A 298 -9.90 28.02 7.32
CA LEU A 298 -11.21 28.03 6.67
C LEU A 298 -11.46 26.75 5.86
N LEU A 299 -10.44 26.26 5.16
CA LEU A 299 -10.52 25.01 4.41
C LEU A 299 -10.84 23.81 5.33
N LEU A 300 -10.21 23.74 6.50
CA LEU A 300 -10.54 22.74 7.53
C LEU A 300 -11.97 22.92 8.08
N ASN A 301 -12.37 24.15 8.38
CA ASN A 301 -13.71 24.46 8.90
C ASN A 301 -14.81 24.02 7.93
N ILE A 302 -14.61 24.21 6.62
CA ILE A 302 -15.54 23.73 5.59
C ILE A 302 -15.68 22.21 5.68
N ARG A 303 -14.56 21.48 5.73
CA ARG A 303 -14.59 20.02 5.86
C ARG A 303 -15.33 19.57 7.12
N GLN A 304 -15.06 20.19 8.27
CA GLN A 304 -15.71 19.85 9.53
C GLN A 304 -17.20 20.22 9.54
N GLY A 305 -17.58 21.30 8.85
CA GLY A 305 -18.95 21.82 8.81
C GLY A 305 -19.85 21.25 7.72
N ILE A 306 -19.30 20.58 6.71
CA ILE A 306 -20.06 20.20 5.49
C ILE A 306 -21.25 19.25 5.76
N LEU A 307 -21.13 18.37 6.77
CA LEU A 307 -22.20 17.44 7.14
C LEU A 307 -23.36 18.11 7.90
N SER A 308 -23.11 19.29 8.48
CA SER A 308 -24.14 20.09 9.16
C SER A 308 -25.09 20.74 8.17
N GLU A 309 -24.61 21.10 6.97
CA GLU A 309 -25.47 21.48 5.86
C GLU A 309 -26.08 20.22 5.24
N LYS A 310 -27.38 20.24 4.88
CA LYS A 310 -28.08 19.09 4.31
C LYS A 310 -28.51 19.31 2.86
N ARG A 311 -28.52 20.55 2.37
CA ARG A 311 -28.90 20.89 0.99
C ARG A 311 -27.75 20.52 0.04
N PRO A 312 -27.96 19.64 -0.95
CA PRO A 312 -26.90 19.22 -1.88
C PRO A 312 -26.25 20.37 -2.65
N GLU A 313 -27.03 21.38 -3.05
CA GLU A 313 -26.51 22.55 -3.77
C GLU A 313 -25.58 23.40 -2.90
N ALA A 314 -25.88 23.52 -1.60
CA ALA A 314 -25.04 24.24 -0.66
C ALA A 314 -23.75 23.45 -0.36
N ARG A 315 -23.83 22.12 -0.25
CA ARG A 315 -22.66 21.23 -0.14
C ARG A 315 -21.75 21.32 -1.36
N LEU A 316 -22.31 21.30 -2.56
CA LEU A 316 -21.56 21.48 -3.80
C LEU A 316 -20.81 22.80 -3.80
N TYR A 317 -21.50 23.90 -3.44
CA TYR A 317 -20.89 25.21 -3.34
C TYR A 317 -19.77 25.29 -2.28
N LEU A 318 -19.95 24.64 -1.13
CA LEU A 318 -18.90 24.55 -0.10
C LEU A 318 -17.67 23.78 -0.61
N LEU A 319 -17.87 22.69 -1.35
CA LEU A 319 -16.76 21.96 -1.97
C LEU A 319 -16.07 22.80 -3.05
N ASP A 320 -16.80 23.57 -3.85
CA ASP A 320 -16.20 24.52 -4.81
C ASP A 320 -15.32 25.56 -4.12
N ILE A 321 -15.82 26.15 -3.04
CA ILE A 321 -15.04 27.07 -2.20
C ILE A 321 -13.79 26.35 -1.68
N SER A 322 -13.91 25.10 -1.23
CA SER A 322 -12.77 24.32 -0.75
C SER A 322 -11.70 24.10 -1.82
N ILE A 323 -12.06 23.93 -3.10
CA ILE A 323 -11.12 23.80 -4.21
C ILE A 323 -10.41 25.14 -4.46
N LYS A 324 -11.18 26.24 -4.49
CA LYS A 324 -10.65 27.60 -4.67
C LYS A 324 -9.69 28.01 -3.55
N LEU A 325 -9.99 27.65 -2.30
CA LEU A 325 -9.09 27.90 -1.17
C LEU A 325 -7.77 27.13 -1.29
N GLU A 326 -7.80 25.87 -1.74
CA GLU A 326 -6.57 25.10 -2.03
C GLU A 326 -5.74 25.75 -3.14
N GLU A 327 -6.36 26.26 -4.20
CA GLU A 327 -5.67 26.98 -5.28
C GLU A 327 -5.05 28.30 -4.80
N LEU A 328 -5.77 29.06 -3.96
CA LEU A 328 -5.26 30.26 -3.30
C LEU A 328 -4.03 29.97 -2.45
N LEU A 329 -4.10 28.91 -1.63
CA LEU A 329 -2.97 28.44 -0.82
C LEU A 329 -1.78 28.05 -1.70
N PHE A 330 -2.01 27.26 -2.74
CA PHE A 330 -0.95 26.82 -3.65
C PHE A 330 -0.20 27.99 -4.30
N LYS A 331 -0.91 29.06 -4.68
CA LYS A 331 -0.30 30.28 -5.24
C LYS A 331 0.42 31.12 -4.18
N SER A 332 -0.17 31.27 -3.00
CA SER A 332 0.33 32.17 -1.95
C SER A 332 1.53 31.62 -1.18
N VAL A 333 1.61 30.30 -0.97
CA VAL A 333 2.66 29.65 -0.15
C VAL A 333 4.07 29.85 -0.69
N GLN A 334 4.22 30.01 -2.01
CA GLN A 334 5.51 30.28 -2.64
C GLN A 334 6.13 31.61 -2.18
N ASN A 335 5.32 32.55 -1.71
CA ASN A 335 5.77 33.84 -1.21
C ASN A 335 6.14 33.81 0.29
N TRP A 336 5.80 32.74 1.01
CA TRP A 336 6.16 32.59 2.41
C TRP A 336 7.50 31.89 2.54
N VAL A 337 8.55 32.70 2.76
CA VAL A 337 9.89 32.24 3.13
C VAL A 337 10.11 32.50 4.62
N PRO A 338 10.04 31.47 5.48
CA PRO A 338 10.27 31.64 6.92
C PRO A 338 11.68 32.13 7.22
N LYS A 339 11.79 33.14 8.09
CA LYS A 339 13.09 33.67 8.55
C LYS A 339 13.59 33.00 9.82
N THR A 340 12.68 32.38 10.56
CA THR A 340 12.93 31.76 11.86
C THR A 340 12.39 30.33 11.87
N LEU A 341 12.93 29.51 12.78
CA LEU A 341 12.43 28.16 13.03
C LEU A 341 10.93 28.17 13.39
N ASP A 342 10.50 29.11 14.22
CA ASP A 342 9.08 29.32 14.55
C ASP A 342 8.20 29.46 13.31
N GLY A 343 8.59 30.36 12.38
CA GLY A 343 7.85 30.56 11.15
C GLY A 343 7.84 29.33 10.23
N GLN A 344 8.86 28.47 10.29
CA GLN A 344 8.88 27.20 9.55
C GLN A 344 7.93 26.17 10.17
N LEU A 345 7.88 26.09 11.50
CA LEU A 345 6.94 25.23 12.21
C LEU A 345 5.49 25.67 11.97
N GLU A 346 5.22 26.98 12.01
CA GLU A 346 3.91 27.55 11.68
C GLU A 346 3.49 27.26 10.24
N LYS A 347 4.43 27.38 9.29
CA LYS A 347 4.22 27.04 7.88
C LYS A 347 3.87 25.57 7.71
N ILE A 348 4.62 24.66 8.35
CA ILE A 348 4.34 23.21 8.32
C ILE A 348 2.96 22.91 8.91
N CYS A 349 2.62 23.48 10.08
CA CYS A 349 1.32 23.28 10.73
C CYS A 349 0.16 23.78 9.84
N SER A 350 0.32 24.94 9.21
CA SER A 350 -0.68 25.53 8.31
C SER A 350 -0.88 24.70 7.05
N LEU A 351 0.19 24.17 6.47
CA LEU A 351 0.13 23.31 5.29
C LEU A 351 -0.49 21.95 5.63
N ALA A 352 -0.16 21.38 6.80
CA ALA A 352 -0.79 20.15 7.29
C ALA A 352 -2.29 20.35 7.58
N THR A 353 -2.68 21.51 8.13
CA THR A 353 -4.09 21.88 8.30
C THR A 353 -4.82 21.93 6.95
N ALA A 354 -4.19 22.49 5.92
CA ALA A 354 -4.75 22.53 4.58
C ALA A 354 -4.87 21.14 3.94
N THR A 355 -3.89 20.25 4.11
CA THR A 355 -3.99 18.86 3.58
C THR A 355 -5.16 18.11 4.22
N VAL A 356 -5.44 18.33 5.50
CA VAL A 356 -6.63 17.80 6.18
C VAL A 356 -7.89 18.41 5.58
N GLY A 357 -8.01 19.74 5.49
CA GLY A 357 -9.22 20.34 4.89
C GLY A 357 -9.48 19.89 3.43
N ALA A 358 -8.41 19.65 2.67
CA ALA A 358 -8.47 19.15 1.29
C ALA A 358 -8.73 17.64 1.14
N GLY A 359 -8.73 16.87 2.23
CA GLY A 359 -9.07 15.44 2.22
C GLY A 359 -7.90 14.46 2.18
N TYR A 360 -6.64 14.92 2.14
CA TYR A 360 -5.48 14.02 2.01
C TYR A 360 -5.16 13.26 3.33
N ILE A 361 -5.58 13.81 4.46
CA ILE A 361 -5.45 13.24 5.80
C ILE A 361 -6.83 13.23 6.44
N GLU A 362 -7.24 12.15 7.09
CA GLU A 362 -8.57 12.04 7.72
C GLU A 362 -8.69 12.86 9.00
N LEU A 363 -9.93 13.23 9.38
CA LEU A 363 -10.17 14.07 10.56
C LEU A 363 -9.67 13.39 11.86
N TRP A 364 -9.92 12.09 12.01
CA TRP A 364 -9.43 11.34 13.18
C TRP A 364 -7.90 11.22 13.20
N GLU A 365 -7.24 11.21 12.04
CA GLU A 365 -5.77 11.20 11.94
C GLU A 365 -5.20 12.56 12.36
N TRP A 366 -5.86 13.65 11.95
CA TRP A 366 -5.51 15.01 12.37
C TRP A 366 -5.58 15.17 13.88
N GLU A 367 -6.60 14.62 14.53
CA GLU A 367 -6.72 14.62 15.99
C GLU A 367 -5.51 13.97 16.69
N GLN A 368 -4.84 13.02 16.05
CA GLN A 368 -3.64 12.36 16.60
C GLN A 368 -2.36 13.20 16.48
N ILE A 369 -2.27 14.10 15.50
CA ILE A 369 -1.02 14.79 15.15
C ILE A 369 -1.04 16.30 15.40
N ASN A 370 -2.21 16.94 15.45
CA ASN A 370 -2.34 18.39 15.55
C ASN A 370 -1.60 18.97 16.76
N SER A 371 -1.75 18.36 17.94
CA SER A 371 -1.07 18.84 19.16
C SER A 371 0.45 18.73 19.11
N ILE A 372 0.99 17.88 18.24
CA ILE A 372 2.45 17.75 18.03
C ILE A 372 2.91 18.79 17.02
N LEU A 373 2.13 19.09 15.98
CA LEU A 373 2.53 20.04 14.94
C LEU A 373 2.32 21.50 15.38
N ASN A 374 1.31 21.77 16.20
CA ASN A 374 1.02 23.10 16.70
C ASN A 374 1.85 23.42 17.96
N GLN A 375 2.89 24.22 17.80
CA GLN A 375 3.79 24.68 18.88
C GLN A 375 3.60 26.16 19.22
N ALA A 376 2.39 26.69 19.04
CA ALA A 376 2.11 28.08 19.39
C ALA A 376 2.45 28.37 20.86
N ASN A 377 3.09 29.52 21.10
CA ASN A 377 3.46 30.05 22.43
C ASN A 377 4.63 29.33 23.13
N GLN A 378 5.53 28.68 22.39
CA GLN A 378 6.79 28.18 22.93
C GLN A 378 7.97 29.06 22.49
N ASP A 379 8.95 29.26 23.37
CA ASP A 379 10.15 30.07 23.08
C ASP A 379 11.33 29.21 22.58
N GLU A 380 11.38 27.96 23.03
CA GLU A 380 12.44 26.99 22.74
C GLU A 380 11.91 25.56 22.73
N LEU A 381 12.59 24.70 21.98
CA LEU A 381 12.32 23.28 21.89
C LEU A 381 13.62 22.48 22.00
N SER A 382 13.55 21.32 22.63
CA SER A 382 14.66 20.37 22.59
C SER A 382 14.79 19.74 21.19
N LEU A 383 16.00 19.30 20.83
CA LEU A 383 16.25 18.57 19.60
C LEU A 383 15.38 17.30 19.47
N SER A 384 15.07 16.65 20.60
CA SER A 384 14.14 15.51 20.63
C SER A 384 12.71 15.89 20.25
N GLU A 385 12.21 17.02 20.74
CA GLU A 385 10.87 17.51 20.40
C GLU A 385 10.80 17.95 18.94
N LEU A 386 11.80 18.69 18.46
CA LEU A 386 11.91 19.05 17.04
C LEU A 386 11.97 17.81 16.13
N THR A 387 12.68 16.76 16.55
CA THR A 387 12.71 15.49 15.81
C THR A 387 11.33 14.83 15.80
N SER A 388 10.59 14.85 16.92
CA SER A 388 9.22 14.33 16.97
C SER A 388 8.26 15.10 16.07
N ILE A 389 8.41 16.43 15.98
CA ILE A 389 7.64 17.28 15.05
C ILE A 389 7.98 16.93 13.61
N LEU A 390 9.27 16.84 13.27
CA LEU A 390 9.74 16.46 11.95
C LEU A 390 9.19 15.11 11.51
N GLU A 391 9.29 14.08 12.36
CA GLU A 391 8.75 12.74 12.08
C GLU A 391 7.24 12.77 11.86
N THR A 392 6.51 13.56 12.66
CA THR A 392 5.04 13.68 12.54
C THR A 392 4.64 14.41 11.26
N ALA A 393 5.37 15.47 10.90
CA ALA A 393 5.14 16.23 9.67
C ALA A 393 5.57 15.44 8.42
N ARG A 394 6.60 14.59 8.51
CA ARG A 394 6.94 13.63 7.45
C ARG A 394 5.84 12.60 7.27
N GLY A 395 5.35 12.03 8.38
CA GLY A 395 4.21 11.12 8.36
C GLY A 395 3.00 11.74 7.64
N SER A 396 2.65 12.99 7.94
CA SER A 396 1.51 13.65 7.29
C SER A 396 1.69 13.82 5.75
N VAL A 397 2.92 14.04 5.27
CA VAL A 397 3.24 14.03 3.83
C VAL A 397 3.06 12.62 3.24
N GLU A 398 3.61 11.60 3.89
CA GLU A 398 3.51 10.20 3.45
C GLU A 398 2.06 9.73 3.41
N TRP A 399 1.26 10.07 4.42
CA TRP A 399 -0.16 9.70 4.51
C TRP A 399 -0.98 10.37 3.40
N SER A 400 -0.61 11.60 3.02
CA SER A 400 -1.22 12.33 1.91
C SER A 400 -0.96 11.64 0.57
N VAL A 401 0.29 11.21 0.33
CA VAL A 401 0.66 10.44 -0.86
C VAL A 401 -0.05 9.08 -0.88
N ALA A 402 -0.11 8.41 0.28
CA ALA A 402 -0.77 7.13 0.42
C ALA A 402 -2.29 7.23 0.17
N MET A 403 -2.95 8.33 0.54
CA MET A 403 -4.36 8.57 0.24
C MET A 403 -4.64 8.60 -1.28
N VAL A 404 -3.79 9.30 -2.04
CA VAL A 404 -3.91 9.34 -3.51
C VAL A 404 -3.73 7.94 -4.10
N LYS A 405 -2.69 7.22 -3.67
CA LYS A 405 -2.41 5.85 -4.14
C LYS A 405 -3.57 4.91 -3.80
N ALA A 406 -4.07 4.92 -2.57
CA ALA A 406 -5.16 4.05 -2.15
C ALA A 406 -6.44 4.23 -2.97
N ASN A 407 -6.67 5.44 -3.50
CA ASN A 407 -7.84 5.71 -4.34
C ASN A 407 -7.62 5.35 -5.81
N TYR A 408 -6.41 5.47 -6.35
CA TYR A 408 -6.20 5.44 -7.82
C TYR A 408 -5.19 4.41 -8.33
N GLN A 409 -4.35 3.82 -7.47
CA GLN A 409 -3.23 2.97 -7.91
C GLN A 409 -3.71 1.76 -8.71
N ASP A 410 -4.77 1.07 -8.26
CA ASP A 410 -5.32 -0.11 -8.96
C ASP A 410 -5.71 0.24 -10.41
N ILE A 411 -6.36 1.39 -10.63
CA ILE A 411 -6.77 1.85 -11.96
C ILE A 411 -5.57 2.28 -12.80
N VAL A 412 -4.60 2.95 -12.19
CA VAL A 412 -3.35 3.34 -12.86
C VAL A 412 -2.56 2.12 -13.31
N ASP A 413 -2.51 1.06 -12.50
CA ASP A 413 -1.82 -0.19 -12.84
C ASP A 413 -2.50 -0.93 -13.99
N ILE A 414 -3.85 -1.00 -13.97
CA ILE A 414 -4.65 -1.54 -15.09
C ILE A 414 -4.32 -0.79 -16.39
N TYR A 415 -4.36 0.55 -16.37
CA TYR A 415 -4.11 1.35 -17.56
C TYR A 415 -2.66 1.30 -18.02
N THR A 416 -1.69 1.27 -17.10
CA THR A 416 -0.26 1.19 -17.42
C THR A 416 0.08 -0.05 -18.25
N GLY A 417 -0.70 -1.14 -18.11
CA GLY A 417 -0.59 -2.34 -18.94
C GLY A 417 -0.69 -2.08 -20.45
N PHE A 418 -1.56 -1.15 -20.88
CA PHE A 418 -1.77 -0.83 -22.30
C PHE A 418 -1.42 0.62 -22.69
N GLU A 419 -1.41 1.57 -21.75
CA GLU A 419 -1.08 2.99 -21.90
C GLU A 419 -0.06 3.44 -20.83
N PRO A 420 1.26 3.36 -21.12
CA PRO A 420 2.32 3.69 -20.16
C PRO A 420 2.27 5.11 -19.59
N LYS A 421 1.63 6.07 -20.29
CA LYS A 421 1.50 7.46 -19.79
C LYS A 421 0.62 7.56 -18.55
N ALA A 422 -0.20 6.55 -18.26
CA ALA A 422 -1.03 6.51 -17.06
C ALA A 422 -0.19 6.53 -15.76
N TYR A 423 1.05 6.04 -15.80
CA TYR A 423 1.97 6.02 -14.65
C TYR A 423 2.18 7.40 -14.02
N GLY A 424 2.13 8.48 -14.81
CA GLY A 424 2.32 9.84 -14.33
C GLY A 424 1.12 10.43 -13.56
N PHE A 425 -0.03 9.75 -13.52
CA PHE A 425 -1.27 10.28 -12.94
C PHE A 425 -1.17 10.56 -11.43
N ILE A 426 -0.61 9.61 -10.66
CA ILE A 426 -0.48 9.76 -9.20
C ILE A 426 0.45 10.95 -8.87
N ASP A 427 1.56 11.06 -9.59
CA ASP A 427 2.51 12.15 -9.44
C ASP A 427 1.88 13.51 -9.79
N ASP A 428 1.08 13.59 -10.84
CA ASP A 428 0.33 14.80 -11.22
C ASP A 428 -0.65 15.24 -10.12
N ARG A 429 -1.39 14.30 -9.53
CA ARG A 429 -2.32 14.58 -8.41
C ARG A 429 -1.59 15.09 -7.16
N ILE A 430 -0.41 14.54 -6.85
CA ILE A 430 0.39 14.97 -5.69
C ILE A 430 1.02 16.34 -5.96
N ARG A 431 1.66 16.54 -7.12
CA ARG A 431 2.34 17.80 -7.47
C ARG A 431 1.37 18.96 -7.65
N GLY A 432 0.14 18.69 -8.09
CA GLY A 432 -0.93 19.67 -8.19
C GLY A 432 -1.63 19.99 -6.87
N SER A 433 -1.08 19.58 -5.73
CA SER A 433 -1.70 19.72 -4.40
C SER A 433 -0.83 20.45 -3.38
N ILE A 434 -1.43 20.85 -2.27
CA ILE A 434 -0.72 21.47 -1.15
C ILE A 434 0.25 20.51 -0.44
N ALA A 435 0.12 19.19 -0.65
CA ALA A 435 1.03 18.19 -0.09
C ALA A 435 2.47 18.32 -0.62
N LEU A 436 2.66 18.83 -1.84
CA LEU A 436 3.98 19.12 -2.39
C LEU A 436 4.72 20.15 -1.52
N HIS A 437 4.08 21.30 -1.26
CA HIS A 437 4.67 22.37 -0.46
C HIS A 437 4.86 21.98 1.01
N LEU A 438 3.98 21.11 1.55
CA LEU A 438 4.20 20.51 2.85
C LEU A 438 5.48 19.68 2.85
N GLY A 439 5.67 18.80 1.85
CA GLY A 439 6.88 18.00 1.67
C GLY A 439 8.15 18.84 1.58
N GLU A 440 8.14 19.92 0.80
CA GLU A 440 9.25 20.87 0.69
C GLU A 440 9.60 21.50 2.05
N SER A 441 8.59 22.03 2.76
CA SER A 441 8.78 22.69 4.06
C SER A 441 9.29 21.71 5.13
N VAL A 442 8.82 20.46 5.09
CA VAL A 442 9.27 19.38 5.97
C VAL A 442 10.71 18.95 5.65
N GLY A 443 11.09 18.95 4.38
CA GLY A 443 12.47 18.74 3.93
C GLY A 443 13.42 19.78 4.50
N GLU A 444 13.06 21.07 4.41
CA GLU A 444 13.83 22.20 4.96
C GLU A 444 14.03 22.08 6.48
N LEU A 445 12.98 21.71 7.23
CA LEU A 445 13.09 21.45 8.68
C LEU A 445 14.02 20.26 8.95
N GLY A 446 13.95 19.22 8.13
CA GLY A 446 14.83 18.06 8.22
C GLY A 446 16.30 18.42 8.00
N ASP A 447 16.58 19.29 7.04
CA ASP A 447 17.94 19.78 6.77
C ASP A 447 18.46 20.64 7.92
N PHE A 448 17.61 21.48 8.52
CA PHE A 448 17.95 22.25 9.73
C PHE A 448 18.30 21.32 10.90
N ILE A 449 17.44 20.36 11.23
CA ILE A 449 17.67 19.41 12.33
C ILE A 449 18.93 18.56 12.07
N SER A 450 19.17 18.15 10.83
CA SER A 450 20.37 17.41 10.42
C SER A 450 21.67 18.21 10.71
N ARG A 451 21.68 19.52 10.40
CA ARG A 451 22.80 20.42 10.73
C ARG A 451 23.02 20.52 12.25
N GLU A 452 21.94 20.64 13.02
CA GLU A 452 22.00 20.81 14.47
C GLU A 452 22.37 19.53 15.25
N SER A 453 22.08 18.36 14.67
CA SER A 453 22.24 17.03 15.30
C SER A 453 23.44 16.22 14.80
N ALA A 454 24.17 16.72 13.79
CA ALA A 454 25.20 15.99 13.04
C ALA A 454 24.73 14.67 12.38
N LEU A 455 23.42 14.41 12.33
CA LEU A 455 22.80 13.30 11.60
C LEU A 455 22.84 13.57 10.10
N THR A 456 23.96 13.30 9.44
CA THR A 456 24.06 13.41 7.98
C THR A 456 24.00 12.03 7.33
N ASN A 457 23.01 11.84 6.45
CA ASN A 457 23.05 10.76 5.47
C ASN A 457 24.14 11.07 4.43
N LYS A 458 24.81 10.04 3.92
CA LYS A 458 25.86 10.15 2.90
C LYS A 458 25.54 9.18 1.78
N VAL A 459 24.59 9.56 0.94
CA VAL A 459 24.07 8.72 -0.15
C VAL A 459 24.53 9.32 -1.47
N LEU A 460 25.69 8.87 -1.96
CA LEU A 460 26.27 9.31 -3.23
C LEU A 460 26.23 10.86 -3.37
N ASP A 461 26.04 11.36 -4.58
CA ASP A 461 25.88 12.79 -4.92
C ASP A 461 24.41 13.14 -5.24
N ILE A 462 23.45 12.44 -4.62
CA ILE A 462 22.02 12.68 -4.88
C ILE A 462 21.46 13.78 -3.95
N PRO A 463 20.51 14.60 -4.43
CA PRO A 463 19.85 15.63 -3.62
C PRO A 463 18.94 15.01 -2.54
N SER A 464 18.47 15.87 -1.62
CA SER A 464 17.45 15.52 -0.60
C SER A 464 17.84 14.29 0.24
N GLN A 465 19.11 14.22 0.68
CA GLN A 465 19.61 13.06 1.43
C GLN A 465 18.92 12.91 2.80
N SER A 466 18.33 13.99 3.34
CA SER A 466 17.53 13.98 4.57
C SER A 466 16.23 13.16 4.46
N ALA A 467 15.81 12.79 3.25
CA ALA A 467 14.68 11.89 3.00
C ALA A 467 15.02 10.40 3.20
N PHE A 468 16.30 10.02 3.28
CA PHE A 468 16.66 8.66 3.63
C PHE A 468 16.45 8.39 5.13
N ARG A 469 15.83 7.28 5.44
CA ARG A 469 15.61 6.82 6.82
C ARG A 469 16.04 5.37 6.95
N GLY A 470 17.10 5.11 7.71
CA GLY A 470 17.50 3.76 8.05
C GLY A 470 16.47 3.09 8.96
N LEU A 471 16.04 1.88 8.57
CA LEU A 471 15.03 1.08 9.27
C LEU A 471 15.66 -0.07 10.06
N ASN A 472 16.62 -0.76 9.42
CA ASN A 472 17.34 -1.88 10.03
C ASN A 472 18.85 -1.67 9.85
N PRO A 473 19.64 -1.73 10.95
CA PRO A 473 21.08 -1.57 10.89
C PRO A 473 21.73 -2.77 10.21
N GLY A 474 22.76 -2.51 9.43
CA GLY A 474 23.49 -3.52 8.67
C GLY A 474 24.48 -2.88 7.71
N TYR A 475 25.31 -3.69 7.06
CA TYR A 475 26.13 -3.24 5.95
C TYR A 475 26.26 -4.33 4.88
N ALA A 476 26.42 -3.89 3.64
CA ALA A 476 26.47 -4.75 2.48
C ALA A 476 27.37 -4.15 1.40
N PHE A 477 27.94 -5.03 0.59
CA PHE A 477 28.68 -4.66 -0.60
C PHE A 477 28.23 -5.55 -1.75
N GLY A 478 27.71 -4.94 -2.80
CA GLY A 478 27.10 -5.67 -3.91
C GLY A 478 26.72 -4.76 -5.07
N GLU A 479 26.19 -5.36 -6.12
CA GLU A 479 25.62 -4.61 -7.25
C GLU A 479 24.31 -3.93 -6.84
N LEU A 480 24.16 -2.64 -7.16
CA LEU A 480 22.93 -1.88 -6.95
C LEU A 480 21.94 -2.16 -8.08
N VAL A 481 20.74 -2.62 -7.74
CA VAL A 481 19.64 -2.86 -8.68
C VAL A 481 18.47 -1.95 -8.33
N VAL A 482 18.14 -1.04 -9.24
CA VAL A 482 17.00 -0.11 -9.10
C VAL A 482 15.83 -0.65 -9.90
N VAL A 483 14.74 -0.98 -9.21
CA VAL A 483 13.54 -1.58 -9.79
C VAL A 483 12.46 -0.52 -9.97
N GLU A 484 11.97 -0.38 -11.21
CA GLU A 484 10.84 0.49 -11.56
C GLU A 484 9.54 -0.34 -11.66
N GLY A 485 8.43 0.18 -11.13
CA GLY A 485 7.10 -0.41 -11.28
C GLY A 485 6.76 -1.55 -10.33
N SER A 486 5.90 -2.48 -10.78
CA SER A 486 5.47 -3.64 -9.99
C SER A 486 6.62 -4.63 -9.81
N SER A 487 6.85 -5.01 -8.55
CA SER A 487 7.97 -5.86 -8.15
C SER A 487 7.58 -7.32 -7.90
N GLU A 488 6.29 -7.68 -7.95
CA GLU A 488 5.81 -9.01 -7.50
C GLU A 488 6.42 -10.17 -8.30
N ASP A 489 6.80 -9.96 -9.57
CA ASP A 489 7.35 -11.00 -10.45
C ASP A 489 8.89 -10.95 -10.60
N ILE A 490 9.59 -10.13 -9.80
CA ILE A 490 11.04 -9.95 -9.97
C ILE A 490 11.83 -11.04 -9.26
N GLU A 491 12.65 -11.76 -10.01
CA GLU A 491 13.61 -12.68 -9.44
C GLU A 491 14.82 -11.93 -8.85
N VAL A 492 15.05 -12.11 -7.55
CA VAL A 492 16.12 -11.44 -6.81
C VAL A 492 17.28 -12.38 -6.47
N SER A 493 18.49 -11.84 -6.48
CA SER A 493 19.75 -12.50 -6.11
C SER A 493 20.23 -12.08 -4.72
N SER A 494 20.78 -13.01 -3.94
CA SER A 494 21.15 -12.76 -2.54
C SER A 494 22.37 -11.88 -2.30
N ASP A 495 23.16 -11.62 -3.34
CA ASP A 495 24.41 -10.85 -3.30
C ASP A 495 24.26 -9.41 -3.83
N LYS A 496 23.04 -9.00 -4.18
CA LYS A 496 22.73 -7.67 -4.72
C LYS A 496 21.95 -6.80 -3.73
N ILE A 497 22.04 -5.49 -3.92
CA ILE A 497 21.36 -4.46 -3.13
C ILE A 497 20.23 -3.90 -3.98
N TYR A 498 18.99 -3.98 -3.51
CA TYR A 498 17.81 -3.60 -4.28
C TYR A 498 17.15 -2.34 -3.76
N ILE A 499 16.76 -1.46 -4.69
CA ILE A 499 15.96 -0.27 -4.44
C ILE A 499 14.61 -0.46 -5.13
N PHE A 500 13.53 -0.52 -4.36
CA PHE A 500 12.18 -0.75 -4.87
C PHE A 500 11.26 0.45 -4.66
N GLN A 501 10.23 0.54 -5.50
CA GLN A 501 9.08 1.40 -5.20
C GLN A 501 8.27 0.83 -4.02
N ARG A 502 8.00 -0.48 -4.04
CA ARG A 502 7.40 -1.29 -2.96
C ARG A 502 8.12 -2.65 -2.95
N SER A 503 8.42 -3.22 -1.79
CA SER A 503 9.00 -4.58 -1.76
C SER A 503 7.94 -5.64 -2.08
N PRO A 504 8.30 -6.72 -2.81
CA PRO A 504 7.45 -7.91 -2.94
C PRO A 504 7.10 -8.49 -1.57
N SER A 505 5.87 -8.99 -1.39
CA SER A 505 5.43 -9.58 -0.12
C SER A 505 6.23 -10.84 0.26
N ASP A 506 6.79 -11.55 -0.74
CA ASP A 506 7.52 -12.79 -0.57
C ASP A 506 9.04 -12.68 -0.85
N LEU A 507 9.59 -11.45 -0.79
CA LEU A 507 10.97 -11.12 -1.12
C LEU A 507 11.97 -12.10 -0.47
N LYS A 508 12.77 -12.77 -1.32
CA LYS A 508 13.90 -13.61 -0.86
C LYS A 508 15.00 -12.73 -0.25
N PRO A 509 15.87 -13.25 0.65
CA PRO A 509 16.95 -12.46 1.20
C PRO A 509 17.88 -11.92 0.12
N VAL A 510 18.19 -10.63 0.26
CA VAL A 510 19.11 -9.87 -0.58
C VAL A 510 20.20 -9.26 0.29
N ALA A 511 21.25 -8.71 -0.32
CA ALA A 511 22.35 -8.11 0.44
C ALA A 511 21.92 -6.80 1.12
N GLY A 512 21.02 -6.02 0.51
CA GLY A 512 20.49 -4.79 1.08
C GLY A 512 19.18 -4.37 0.42
N ILE A 513 18.35 -3.62 1.13
CA ILE A 513 17.02 -3.19 0.68
C ILE A 513 16.87 -1.69 0.89
N ALA A 514 16.25 -0.98 -0.05
CA ALA A 514 15.63 0.30 0.26
C ALA A 514 14.33 0.49 -0.52
N THR A 515 13.33 1.15 0.08
CA THR A 515 11.97 1.24 -0.48
C THR A 515 11.39 2.65 -0.43
N VAL A 516 10.61 3.04 -1.45
CA VAL A 516 9.90 4.34 -1.44
C VAL A 516 8.67 4.33 -0.54
N ALA A 517 7.90 3.24 -0.57
CA ALA A 517 6.87 3.00 0.43
C ALA A 517 7.41 1.97 1.42
N GLU A 518 7.58 2.36 2.68
CA GLU A 518 8.15 1.57 3.80
C GLU A 518 7.45 0.20 3.99
N GLY A 519 6.24 0.04 3.46
CA GLY A 519 5.35 -1.05 3.82
C GLY A 519 5.03 -0.98 5.31
N ASN A 520 4.42 -2.03 5.85
CA ASN A 520 4.27 -2.15 7.30
C ASN A 520 5.58 -2.66 7.93
N MET A 521 6.05 -2.02 9.02
CA MET A 521 7.28 -2.37 9.73
C MET A 521 7.30 -3.78 10.33
N VAL A 522 6.14 -4.38 10.56
CA VAL A 522 6.01 -5.74 11.11
C VAL A 522 5.66 -6.77 10.02
N SER A 523 5.79 -6.39 8.75
CA SER A 523 5.68 -7.31 7.62
C SER A 523 6.79 -8.37 7.64
N HIS A 524 6.55 -9.50 6.98
CA HIS A 524 7.54 -10.58 6.86
C HIS A 524 8.89 -10.13 6.31
N VAL A 525 8.90 -9.22 5.33
CA VAL A 525 10.14 -8.69 4.74
C VAL A 525 10.94 -7.86 5.75
N GLN A 526 10.27 -7.01 6.52
CA GLN A 526 10.93 -6.16 7.52
C GLN A 526 11.50 -7.00 8.68
N LEU A 527 10.74 -7.99 9.15
CA LEU A 527 11.19 -8.94 10.17
C LEU A 527 12.37 -9.79 9.66
N LEU A 528 12.32 -10.24 8.41
CA LEU A 528 13.43 -10.97 7.76
C LEU A 528 14.70 -10.12 7.72
N ALA A 529 14.59 -8.87 7.27
CA ALA A 529 15.73 -7.96 7.20
C ALA A 529 16.37 -7.73 8.57
N ARG A 530 15.55 -7.54 9.62
CA ARG A 530 16.01 -7.37 10.99
C ARG A 530 16.66 -8.62 11.59
N ASN A 531 16.11 -9.80 11.31
CA ASN A 531 16.67 -11.08 11.75
C ASN A 531 18.04 -11.36 11.11
N LEU A 532 18.17 -11.07 9.82
CA LEU A 532 19.38 -11.37 9.05
C LEU A 532 20.42 -10.24 9.09
N GLY A 533 20.10 -9.08 9.68
CA GLY A 533 21.00 -7.91 9.71
C GLY A 533 21.20 -7.29 8.33
N ILE A 534 20.19 -7.41 7.45
CA ILE A 534 20.22 -6.82 6.11
C ILE A 534 20.00 -5.31 6.28
N PRO A 535 20.93 -4.44 5.80
CA PRO A 535 20.72 -3.00 5.83
C PRO A 535 19.44 -2.65 5.07
N ASN A 536 18.56 -1.88 5.72
CA ASN A 536 17.29 -1.46 5.15
C ASN A 536 17.03 0.04 5.35
N ALA A 537 16.52 0.75 4.34
CA ALA A 537 16.12 2.15 4.46
C ALA A 537 14.85 2.52 3.66
N ALA A 538 14.11 3.52 4.12
CA ALA A 538 13.12 4.21 3.32
C ALA A 538 13.75 5.41 2.58
N LEU A 539 13.17 5.80 1.45
CA LEU A 539 13.61 6.95 0.63
C LEU A 539 12.42 7.62 -0.08
N ALA A 540 12.58 8.84 -0.60
CA ALA A 540 11.56 9.47 -1.43
C ALA A 540 11.59 8.95 -2.88
N GLY A 541 10.47 9.08 -3.61
CA GLY A 541 10.40 8.67 -5.02
C GLY A 541 11.42 9.37 -5.92
N GLU A 542 11.75 10.63 -5.63
CA GLU A 542 12.79 11.39 -6.33
C GLU A 542 14.20 10.81 -6.12
N ASN A 543 14.47 10.29 -4.92
CA ASN A 543 15.73 9.62 -4.64
C ASN A 543 15.84 8.31 -5.45
N LEU A 544 14.75 7.56 -5.62
CA LEU A 544 14.73 6.35 -6.45
C LEU A 544 15.09 6.68 -7.89
N GLN A 545 14.49 7.73 -8.46
CA GLN A 545 14.83 8.22 -9.80
C GLN A 545 16.30 8.68 -9.89
N SER A 546 16.78 9.38 -8.87
CA SER A 546 18.16 9.87 -8.81
C SER A 546 19.20 8.75 -8.71
N LEU A 547 18.85 7.62 -8.10
CA LEU A 547 19.68 6.42 -7.97
C LEU A 547 19.77 5.61 -9.27
N ARG A 548 18.86 5.82 -10.23
CA ARG A 548 18.82 5.10 -11.52
C ARG A 548 20.15 5.15 -12.27
N ARG A 549 20.85 6.29 -12.26
CA ARG A 549 22.16 6.45 -12.93
C ARG A 549 23.27 5.55 -12.36
N TYR A 550 23.04 4.98 -11.18
CA TYR A 550 23.95 4.06 -10.48
C TYR A 550 23.54 2.59 -10.59
N ASN A 551 22.44 2.28 -11.29
CA ASN A 551 22.01 0.91 -11.51
C ASN A 551 23.11 0.06 -12.18
N GLY A 552 23.33 -1.15 -11.68
CA GLY A 552 24.39 -2.07 -12.13
C GLY A 552 25.79 -1.76 -11.61
N LYS A 553 25.98 -0.72 -10.78
CA LYS A 553 27.28 -0.40 -10.16
C LYS A 553 27.46 -1.15 -8.85
N LYS A 554 28.71 -1.51 -8.52
CA LYS A 554 29.05 -2.01 -7.17
C LYS A 554 29.08 -0.87 -6.17
N VAL A 555 28.33 -1.03 -5.09
CA VAL A 555 28.17 -0.03 -4.03
C VAL A 555 28.39 -0.66 -2.66
N PHE A 556 28.94 0.14 -1.77
CA PHE A 556 28.89 -0.11 -0.33
C PHE A 556 27.66 0.58 0.24
N TYR A 557 26.87 -0.16 0.99
CA TYR A 557 25.63 0.29 1.62
C TYR A 557 25.67 -0.03 3.11
N ALA A 558 25.43 0.95 3.97
CA ALA A 558 25.36 0.75 5.41
C ALA A 558 24.25 1.60 6.04
N VAL A 559 23.64 1.04 7.08
CA VAL A 559 22.64 1.69 7.92
C VAL A 559 23.10 1.60 9.36
N SER A 560 23.24 2.75 10.03
CA SER A 560 23.71 2.84 11.42
C SER A 560 22.63 2.42 12.43
N ASN A 561 23.02 2.25 13.69
CA ASN A 561 22.10 1.92 14.80
C ASN A 561 21.09 3.04 15.10
N LYS A 562 21.33 4.25 14.61
CA LYS A 562 20.41 5.41 14.71
C LYS A 562 19.80 5.81 13.37
N GLY A 563 19.91 4.95 12.35
CA GLY A 563 19.22 5.11 11.08
C GLY A 563 19.93 6.01 10.06
N ASN A 564 21.20 6.37 10.26
CA ASN A 564 21.98 7.05 9.23
C ASN A 564 22.28 6.11 8.09
N VAL A 565 22.12 6.61 6.85
CA VAL A 565 22.34 5.84 5.64
C VAL A 565 23.62 6.30 4.95
N ILE A 566 24.50 5.35 4.64
CA ILE A 566 25.70 5.55 3.82
C ILE A 566 25.57 4.69 2.57
N LEU A 567 25.65 5.31 1.40
CA LEU A 567 25.74 4.62 0.12
C LEU A 567 26.86 5.27 -0.69
N LYS A 568 27.86 4.49 -1.09
CA LYS A 568 29.00 5.00 -1.86
C LYS A 568 29.50 3.99 -2.89
N LEU A 569 30.18 4.47 -3.93
CA LEU A 569 30.77 3.60 -4.95
C LEU A 569 31.93 2.79 -4.38
N GLU A 570 32.21 1.63 -4.97
CA GLU A 570 33.37 0.78 -4.61
C GLU A 570 34.69 1.57 -4.55
N ALA A 571 34.91 2.52 -5.46
CA ALA A 571 36.12 3.35 -5.49
C ALA A 571 36.27 4.27 -4.27
N GLN A 572 35.17 4.58 -3.57
CA GLN A 572 35.12 5.49 -2.43
C GLN A 572 35.18 4.76 -1.08
N MET A 573 35.27 3.43 -1.08
CA MET A 573 35.42 2.63 0.14
C MET A 573 36.83 2.81 0.73
N ASN A 574 36.89 3.08 2.03
CA ASN A 574 38.14 3.14 2.79
C ASN A 574 38.66 1.73 3.14
N GLU A 575 39.87 1.63 3.70
CA GLU A 575 40.47 0.34 4.04
C GLU A 575 39.69 -0.45 5.09
N GLN A 576 39.10 0.23 6.09
CA GLN A 576 38.26 -0.39 7.10
C GLN A 576 37.02 -1.05 6.47
N GLU A 577 36.35 -0.34 5.57
CA GLU A 577 35.15 -0.80 4.85
C GLU A 577 35.46 -1.95 3.90
N ARG A 578 36.59 -1.90 3.19
CA ARG A 578 37.06 -3.05 2.39
C ARG A 578 37.35 -4.23 3.32
N GLY A 579 37.97 -3.97 4.48
CA GLY A 579 38.27 -4.92 5.53
C GLY A 579 37.07 -5.73 6.00
N LEU A 580 35.88 -5.12 6.04
CA LEU A 580 34.61 -5.79 6.41
C LEU A 580 34.29 -7.01 5.51
N PHE A 581 34.78 -7.02 4.27
CA PHE A 581 34.48 -8.06 3.27
C PHE A 581 35.70 -8.90 2.87
N LEU A 582 36.91 -8.61 3.40
CA LEU A 582 38.14 -9.34 3.09
C LEU A 582 38.23 -10.71 3.77
N LYS A 583 37.64 -10.85 4.97
CA LYS A 583 37.41 -12.18 5.57
C LYS A 583 36.14 -12.77 4.97
N LYS A 584 36.28 -13.60 3.93
CA LYS A 584 35.31 -14.68 3.73
C LYS A 584 35.48 -15.65 4.90
N GLU A 585 34.92 -15.32 6.06
CA GLU A 585 34.36 -16.39 6.88
C GLU A 585 33.29 -17.01 5.98
N ARG A 586 33.62 -18.15 5.36
CA ARG A 586 32.60 -19.09 4.92
C ARG A 586 31.79 -19.36 6.17
N SER A 587 30.67 -18.66 6.32
CA SER A 587 29.62 -19.04 7.26
C SER A 587 29.16 -20.42 6.83
N THR A 588 29.80 -21.43 7.41
CA THR A 588 29.24 -22.76 7.55
C THR A 588 28.95 -22.97 9.03
N ASP A 589 28.27 -22.01 9.66
CA ASP A 589 27.46 -22.28 10.85
C ASP A 589 26.18 -23.00 10.41
N LYS A 590 26.32 -24.07 9.61
CA LYS A 590 25.17 -24.91 9.26
C LYS A 590 24.77 -25.67 10.51
N ILE A 591 23.50 -25.60 10.86
CA ILE A 591 22.98 -26.24 12.07
C ILE A 591 22.45 -27.63 11.74
N ALA A 592 22.61 -28.57 12.67
CA ALA A 592 21.99 -29.88 12.56
C ALA A 592 20.62 -29.86 13.25
N VAL A 593 19.62 -30.43 12.60
CA VAL A 593 18.29 -30.61 13.17
C VAL A 593 18.37 -31.70 14.26
N PRO A 594 17.96 -31.42 15.51
CA PRO A 594 18.01 -32.39 16.60
C PRO A 594 16.91 -33.46 16.43
N ILE A 595 17.30 -34.63 15.93
CA ILE A 595 16.37 -35.73 15.63
C ILE A 595 16.09 -36.62 16.84
N GLU A 596 16.99 -36.63 17.82
CA GLU A 596 16.93 -37.49 19.00
C GLU A 596 15.76 -37.16 19.95
N LYS A 597 15.20 -35.96 19.85
CA LYS A 597 14.08 -35.50 20.66
C LYS A 597 12.72 -35.76 20.02
N ILE A 598 12.70 -36.15 18.74
CA ILE A 598 11.46 -36.32 17.97
C ILE A 598 10.76 -37.62 18.40
N ARG A 599 9.49 -37.50 18.80
CA ARG A 599 8.66 -38.61 19.26
C ARG A 599 7.76 -39.12 18.13
N LEU A 600 8.29 -40.04 17.33
CA LEU A 600 7.60 -40.61 16.17
C LEU A 600 6.63 -41.76 16.50
N ASN A 601 6.62 -42.20 17.77
CA ASN A 601 5.71 -43.22 18.26
C ASN A 601 4.30 -42.68 18.58
N GLU A 602 4.14 -41.37 18.74
CA GLU A 602 2.84 -40.74 18.91
C GLU A 602 2.11 -40.67 17.56
N LYS A 603 1.03 -41.44 17.43
CA LYS A 603 0.26 -41.59 16.19
C LYS A 603 -1.21 -41.18 16.35
N ASN A 604 -1.58 -40.60 17.49
CA ASN A 604 -2.92 -40.06 17.71
C ASN A 604 -2.97 -38.58 17.34
N ILE A 605 -4.15 -38.12 16.95
CA ILE A 605 -4.40 -36.69 16.78
C ILE A 605 -4.44 -36.07 18.17
N LEU A 606 -3.76 -34.93 18.34
CA LEU A 606 -3.65 -34.27 19.63
C LEU A 606 -4.65 -33.11 19.70
N ASN A 607 -5.25 -32.92 20.87
CA ASN A 607 -6.00 -31.70 21.16
C ASN A 607 -5.01 -30.56 21.41
N LEU A 608 -5.25 -29.37 20.84
CA LEU A 608 -4.40 -28.20 21.05
C LEU A 608 -4.23 -27.86 22.54
N ARG A 609 -5.23 -28.16 23.37
CA ARG A 609 -5.18 -27.98 24.84
C ARG A 609 -4.16 -28.88 25.53
N SER A 610 -3.81 -30.02 24.93
CA SER A 610 -2.81 -30.95 25.49
C SER A 610 -1.38 -30.66 25.05
N VAL A 611 -1.17 -29.72 24.11
CA VAL A 611 0.15 -29.37 23.57
C VAL A 611 0.65 -28.06 24.19
N ASP A 612 1.95 -27.93 24.45
CA ASP A 612 2.58 -26.66 24.84
C ASP A 612 3.99 -26.47 24.27
N ALA A 613 4.66 -25.39 24.69
CA ALA A 613 5.98 -25.00 24.20
C ALA A 613 7.05 -26.10 24.35
N ASN A 614 6.91 -27.02 25.32
CA ASN A 614 7.85 -28.14 25.48
C ASN A 614 7.72 -29.19 24.38
N ASP A 615 6.58 -29.27 23.71
CA ASP A 615 6.32 -30.24 22.64
C ASP A 615 6.91 -29.78 21.29
N SER A 616 7.37 -28.52 21.22
CA SER A 616 8.03 -27.93 20.06
C SER A 616 9.27 -28.73 19.64
N GLY A 617 9.29 -29.16 18.38
CA GLY A 617 10.36 -30.01 17.83
C GLY A 617 10.36 -31.45 18.36
N GLN A 618 9.44 -31.83 19.25
CA GLN A 618 9.30 -33.19 19.78
C GLN A 618 8.10 -33.91 19.16
N LEU A 619 6.89 -33.38 19.32
CA LEU A 619 5.64 -33.95 18.81
C LEU A 619 5.12 -33.21 17.58
N CYS A 620 5.27 -31.89 17.60
CA CYS A 620 4.84 -30.97 16.55
C CYS A 620 5.85 -29.84 16.41
N GLY A 621 5.65 -29.00 15.40
CA GLY A 621 6.48 -27.81 15.23
C GLY A 621 6.14 -26.71 16.24
N PRO A 622 6.86 -25.58 16.15
CA PRO A 622 6.69 -24.48 17.08
C PRO A 622 5.34 -23.76 16.97
N LYS A 623 4.69 -23.71 15.81
CA LYS A 623 3.41 -22.99 15.68
C LYS A 623 2.32 -23.63 16.52
N ALA A 624 2.16 -24.95 16.42
CA ALA A 624 1.21 -25.71 17.21
C ALA A 624 1.57 -25.68 18.70
N ALA A 625 2.84 -25.84 19.05
CA ALA A 625 3.33 -25.80 20.42
C ALA A 625 3.07 -24.45 21.10
N ASN A 626 3.43 -23.35 20.43
CA ASN A 626 3.25 -21.99 20.93
C ASN A 626 1.78 -21.59 21.00
N LEU A 627 0.96 -22.00 20.02
CA LEU A 627 -0.48 -21.75 20.08
C LEU A 627 -1.17 -22.58 21.18
N GLY A 628 -0.72 -23.81 21.42
CA GLY A 628 -1.15 -24.64 22.56
C GLY A 628 -0.82 -23.99 23.89
N GLN A 629 0.40 -23.44 24.03
CA GLN A 629 0.79 -22.64 25.19
C GLN A 629 -0.11 -21.41 25.39
N LEU A 630 -0.42 -20.67 24.31
CA LEU A 630 -1.39 -19.57 24.37
C LEU A 630 -2.78 -20.04 24.78
N LYS A 631 -3.24 -21.19 24.29
CA LYS A 631 -4.56 -21.76 24.63
C LYS A 631 -4.64 -22.13 26.11
N LYS A 632 -3.55 -22.63 26.70
CA LYS A 632 -3.46 -22.88 28.16
C LYS A 632 -3.53 -21.57 28.96
N MET A 633 -2.84 -20.53 28.51
CA MET A 633 -2.77 -19.23 29.21
C MET A 633 -4.02 -18.36 29.02
N PHE A 634 -4.63 -18.40 27.85
CA PHE A 634 -5.77 -17.58 27.45
C PHE A 634 -6.88 -18.45 26.81
N PRO A 635 -7.54 -19.34 27.57
CA PRO A 635 -8.48 -20.32 27.02
C PRO A 635 -9.61 -19.72 26.15
N ASP A 636 -10.08 -18.51 26.48
CA ASP A 636 -11.21 -17.87 25.79
C ASP A 636 -10.80 -16.97 24.61
N LYS A 637 -9.49 -16.73 24.45
CA LYS A 637 -8.92 -15.87 23.39
C LYS A 637 -8.23 -16.65 22.27
N VAL A 638 -8.12 -17.97 22.40
CA VAL A 638 -7.57 -18.85 21.36
C VAL A 638 -8.65 -19.83 20.95
N VAL A 639 -8.81 -20.07 19.65
CA VAL A 639 -9.76 -21.08 19.14
C VAL A 639 -9.41 -22.49 19.65
N GLU A 640 -10.37 -23.41 19.61
CA GLU A 640 -10.04 -24.84 19.72
C GLU A 640 -9.20 -25.27 18.52
N GLY A 641 -8.50 -26.39 18.62
CA GLY A 641 -7.65 -26.85 17.53
C GLY A 641 -7.25 -28.30 17.72
N LEU A 642 -6.88 -28.95 16.63
CA LEU A 642 -6.26 -30.26 16.65
C LEU A 642 -4.89 -30.20 15.96
N VAL A 643 -3.99 -31.08 16.37
CA VAL A 643 -2.62 -31.17 15.87
C VAL A 643 -2.39 -32.58 15.33
N ILE A 644 -1.99 -32.68 14.07
CA ILE A 644 -1.53 -33.92 13.45
C ILE A 644 -0.02 -34.00 13.68
N PRO A 645 0.48 -34.87 14.58
CA PRO A 645 1.89 -34.87 14.99
C PRO A 645 2.82 -35.51 13.95
N PHE A 646 4.12 -35.34 14.16
CA PHE A 646 5.18 -35.90 13.30
C PHE A 646 5.08 -37.42 13.12
N GLY A 647 4.63 -38.15 14.14
CA GLY A 647 4.50 -39.60 14.07
C GLY A 647 3.44 -40.08 13.07
N ILE A 648 2.33 -39.35 12.89
CA ILE A 648 1.32 -39.67 11.86
C ILE A 648 1.92 -39.50 10.47
N PHE A 649 2.63 -38.39 10.22
CA PHE A 649 3.33 -38.18 8.95
C PHE A 649 4.34 -39.30 8.68
N ARG A 650 5.19 -39.62 9.67
CA ARG A 650 6.19 -40.68 9.55
C ARG A 650 5.56 -42.04 9.25
N ASP A 651 4.45 -42.35 9.90
CA ASP A 651 3.71 -43.60 9.72
C ASP A 651 3.11 -43.73 8.32
N HIS A 652 2.68 -42.61 7.72
CA HIS A 652 2.24 -42.54 6.32
C HIS A 652 3.41 -42.67 5.34
N MET A 653 4.56 -42.05 5.65
CA MET A 653 5.79 -42.18 4.84
C MET A 653 6.41 -43.59 4.88
N ASN A 654 5.98 -44.46 5.80
CA ASN A 654 6.37 -45.87 5.83
C ASN A 654 5.59 -46.74 4.83
N GLN A 655 4.51 -46.21 4.23
CA GLN A 655 3.78 -46.93 3.18
C GLN A 655 4.68 -47.15 1.96
N GLU A 656 4.41 -48.21 1.20
CA GLU A 656 5.11 -48.45 -0.06
C GLU A 656 4.77 -47.35 -1.08
N MET A 657 5.81 -46.81 -1.74
CA MET A 657 5.64 -45.80 -2.77
C MET A 657 5.31 -46.48 -4.10
N PRO A 658 4.17 -46.14 -4.74
CA PRO A 658 3.75 -46.79 -5.99
C PRO A 658 4.84 -46.75 -7.07
N GLY A 659 5.09 -47.90 -7.70
CA GLY A 659 6.04 -48.05 -8.81
C GLY A 659 7.52 -48.10 -8.44
N HIS A 660 7.88 -48.08 -7.15
CA HIS A 660 9.28 -48.02 -6.71
C HIS A 660 9.73 -49.18 -5.81
N GLY A 661 8.80 -49.98 -5.25
CA GLY A 661 9.11 -51.16 -4.44
C GLY A 661 9.80 -50.87 -3.09
N ILE A 662 9.82 -49.60 -2.66
CA ILE A 662 10.37 -49.13 -1.39
C ILE A 662 9.39 -48.12 -0.78
N SER A 663 9.50 -47.83 0.51
CA SER A 663 8.65 -46.81 1.15
C SER A 663 8.99 -45.39 0.71
N TYR A 664 8.04 -44.46 0.87
CA TYR A 664 8.28 -43.03 0.62
C TYR A 664 9.48 -42.51 1.40
N TRP A 665 9.62 -42.92 2.67
CA TRP A 665 10.76 -42.54 3.50
C TRP A 665 12.08 -43.13 3.00
N ALA A 666 12.08 -44.40 2.58
CA ALA A 666 13.27 -45.03 2.01
C ALA A 666 13.68 -44.37 0.69
N PHE A 667 12.71 -43.97 -0.15
CA PHE A 667 12.96 -43.21 -1.36
C PHE A 667 13.65 -41.87 -1.07
N LEU A 668 13.12 -41.08 -0.13
CA LEU A 668 13.70 -39.81 0.30
C LEU A 668 15.16 -39.98 0.75
N ASN A 669 15.43 -40.93 1.65
CA ASN A 669 16.79 -41.14 2.18
C ASN A 669 17.75 -41.68 1.12
N LYS A 670 17.29 -42.57 0.22
CA LYS A 670 18.11 -43.08 -0.88
C LYS A 670 18.53 -41.97 -1.84
N MET A 671 17.63 -41.04 -2.14
CA MET A 671 17.93 -39.87 -2.97
C MET A 671 19.04 -39.00 -2.35
N PHE A 672 18.95 -38.70 -1.05
CA PHE A 672 19.99 -37.92 -0.37
C PHE A 672 21.33 -38.66 -0.29
N ALA A 673 21.30 -39.97 -0.04
CA ALA A 673 22.51 -40.79 -0.06
C ALA A 673 23.18 -40.81 -1.45
N GLU A 674 22.39 -40.87 -2.52
CA GLU A 674 22.93 -40.81 -3.89
C GLU A 674 23.47 -39.42 -4.22
N ALA A 675 22.80 -38.34 -3.78
CA ALA A 675 23.33 -36.98 -3.93
C ALA A 675 24.71 -36.82 -3.25
N GLU A 676 24.90 -37.43 -2.07
CA GLU A 676 26.19 -37.39 -1.38
C GLU A 676 27.25 -38.27 -2.06
N ASN A 677 26.85 -39.40 -2.65
CA ASN A 677 27.69 -40.22 -3.52
C ASN A 677 28.14 -39.44 -4.77
N MET A 678 27.23 -38.70 -5.41
CA MET A 678 27.54 -37.84 -6.56
C MET A 678 28.55 -36.75 -6.19
N LYS A 679 28.39 -36.10 -5.03
CA LYS A 679 29.37 -35.14 -4.51
C LYS A 679 30.73 -35.80 -4.26
N GLY A 680 30.75 -37.00 -3.66
CA GLY A 680 31.97 -37.78 -3.45
C GLY A 680 32.71 -38.16 -4.74
N LYS A 681 31.99 -38.21 -5.87
CA LYS A 681 32.54 -38.42 -7.22
C LYS A 681 32.95 -37.13 -7.95
N ASN A 682 32.92 -35.97 -7.27
CA ASN A 682 33.20 -34.65 -7.84
C ASN A 682 32.30 -34.26 -9.03
N ILE A 683 31.05 -34.73 -9.06
CA ILE A 683 30.05 -34.22 -10.00
C ILE A 683 29.76 -32.74 -9.67
N ALA A 684 29.49 -31.93 -10.70
CA ALA A 684 29.23 -30.50 -10.50
C ALA A 684 28.01 -30.27 -9.60
N GLU A 685 28.09 -29.28 -8.71
CA GLU A 685 27.05 -28.99 -7.70
C GLU A 685 25.68 -28.74 -8.33
N ALA A 686 25.64 -28.08 -9.49
CA ALA A 686 24.42 -27.85 -10.26
C ALA A 686 23.74 -29.15 -10.73
N ASP A 687 24.52 -30.15 -11.12
CA ASP A 687 23.98 -31.45 -11.56
C ASP A 687 23.44 -32.26 -10.38
N VAL A 688 24.11 -32.18 -9.22
CA VAL A 688 23.63 -32.78 -7.96
C VAL A 688 22.32 -32.13 -7.54
N GLU A 689 22.25 -30.80 -7.54
CA GLU A 689 21.05 -30.05 -7.19
C GLU A 689 19.90 -30.39 -8.14
N ASN A 690 20.15 -30.43 -9.46
CA ASN A 690 19.13 -30.79 -10.45
C ASN A 690 18.58 -32.21 -10.25
N TYR A 691 19.46 -33.17 -9.93
CA TYR A 691 19.04 -34.52 -9.54
C TYR A 691 18.13 -34.48 -8.31
N GLN A 692 18.53 -33.79 -7.23
CA GLN A 692 17.75 -33.69 -6.00
C GLN A 692 16.37 -33.06 -6.27
N LEU A 693 16.30 -31.96 -7.03
CA LEU A 693 15.04 -31.30 -7.38
C LEU A 693 14.11 -32.21 -8.17
N THR A 694 14.64 -32.94 -9.16
CA THR A 694 13.85 -33.89 -9.96
C THR A 694 13.27 -35.00 -9.07
N GLN A 695 14.07 -35.57 -8.18
CA GLN A 695 13.60 -36.63 -7.29
C GLN A 695 12.61 -36.12 -6.24
N LEU A 696 12.80 -34.91 -5.72
CA LEU A 696 11.86 -34.27 -4.80
C LEU A 696 10.52 -33.97 -5.47
N GLU A 697 10.51 -33.60 -6.75
CA GLU A 697 9.28 -33.44 -7.52
C GLU A 697 8.51 -34.76 -7.63
N ILE A 698 9.19 -35.87 -7.96
CA ILE A 698 8.59 -37.21 -8.00
C ILE A 698 7.99 -37.57 -6.64
N LEU A 699 8.74 -37.38 -5.56
CA LEU A 699 8.27 -37.65 -4.20
C LEU A 699 7.03 -36.83 -3.85
N ARG A 700 7.05 -35.52 -4.17
CA ARG A 700 5.96 -34.59 -3.89
C ARG A 700 4.67 -35.01 -4.59
N GLU A 701 4.74 -35.34 -5.88
CA GLU A 701 3.57 -35.83 -6.64
C GLU A 701 3.07 -37.18 -6.14
N ALA A 702 3.97 -38.04 -5.65
CA ALA A 702 3.58 -39.30 -5.03
C ALA A 702 2.89 -39.10 -3.66
N ILE A 703 3.33 -38.12 -2.84
CA ILE A 703 2.70 -37.79 -1.55
C ILE A 703 1.27 -37.26 -1.76
N LYS A 704 1.05 -36.40 -2.76
CA LYS A 704 -0.29 -35.87 -3.07
C LYS A 704 -1.29 -36.96 -3.44
N LYS A 705 -0.82 -38.05 -4.05
CA LYS A 705 -1.63 -39.22 -4.43
C LYS A 705 -1.66 -40.32 -3.37
N MET A 706 -0.97 -40.13 -2.25
CA MET A 706 -0.87 -41.12 -1.18
C MET A 706 -2.27 -41.43 -0.61
N PRO A 707 -2.62 -42.71 -0.41
CA PRO A 707 -3.79 -43.07 0.36
C PRO A 707 -3.57 -42.74 1.84
N LEU A 708 -4.55 -42.08 2.44
CA LEU A 708 -4.59 -41.91 3.90
C LEU A 708 -5.07 -43.21 4.53
N LYS A 709 -4.45 -43.62 5.64
CA LYS A 709 -4.79 -44.88 6.32
C LYS A 709 -6.22 -44.83 6.87
N SER A 710 -6.94 -45.94 6.82
CA SER A 710 -8.34 -46.06 7.28
C SER A 710 -8.51 -45.61 8.73
N ASP A 711 -7.62 -46.06 9.61
CA ASP A 711 -7.70 -45.76 11.04
C ASP A 711 -7.48 -44.26 11.31
N PHE A 712 -6.57 -43.64 10.54
CA PHE A 712 -6.37 -42.20 10.59
C PHE A 712 -7.61 -41.42 10.12
N LEU A 713 -8.28 -41.87 9.04
CA LEU A 713 -9.51 -41.24 8.57
C LEU A 713 -10.64 -41.31 9.60
N SER A 714 -10.83 -42.47 10.24
CA SER A 714 -11.83 -42.65 11.30
C SER A 714 -11.55 -41.75 12.50
N HIS A 715 -10.32 -41.77 13.03
CA HIS A 715 -9.93 -40.88 14.14
C HIS A 715 -10.05 -39.42 13.75
N MET A 716 -9.68 -39.04 12.53
CA MET A 716 -9.80 -37.65 12.07
C MET A 716 -11.27 -37.20 12.06
N ASP A 717 -12.22 -38.02 11.63
CA ASP A 717 -13.65 -37.67 11.68
C ASP A 717 -14.16 -37.54 13.13
N GLU A 718 -13.77 -38.46 14.01
CA GLU A 718 -14.15 -38.47 15.43
C GLU A 718 -13.57 -37.28 16.19
N ASP A 719 -12.25 -37.08 16.09
CA ASP A 719 -11.51 -36.02 16.79
C ASP A 719 -11.84 -34.63 16.26
N PHE A 720 -12.06 -34.48 14.94
CA PHE A 720 -12.53 -33.20 14.40
C PHE A 720 -13.86 -32.81 15.04
N LYS A 721 -14.81 -33.74 15.19
CA LYS A 721 -16.10 -33.47 15.82
C LYS A 721 -15.98 -33.25 17.33
N SER A 722 -15.21 -34.08 18.03
CA SER A 722 -15.10 -34.01 19.50
C SER A 722 -14.32 -32.77 19.97
N ILE A 723 -13.29 -32.37 19.23
CA ILE A 723 -12.41 -31.25 19.58
C ILE A 723 -12.95 -29.93 19.04
N LEU A 724 -13.40 -29.88 17.78
CA LEU A 724 -13.85 -28.63 17.13
C LEU A 724 -15.38 -28.41 17.23
N GLY A 725 -16.11 -29.38 17.77
CA GLY A 725 -17.55 -29.28 18.07
C GLY A 725 -18.49 -29.46 16.88
N LYS A 726 -17.97 -29.65 15.67
CA LYS A 726 -18.76 -29.87 14.44
C LYS A 726 -18.12 -30.93 13.55
N PRO A 727 -18.90 -31.69 12.75
CA PRO A 727 -18.35 -32.60 11.75
C PRO A 727 -17.49 -31.88 10.70
N MET A 728 -16.51 -32.59 10.15
CA MET A 728 -15.75 -32.13 8.98
C MET A 728 -16.70 -31.89 7.80
N GLY A 729 -16.51 -30.81 7.05
CA GLY A 729 -17.47 -30.36 6.02
C GLY A 729 -18.49 -29.31 6.51
N GLN A 730 -18.56 -29.02 7.82
CA GLN A 730 -19.54 -28.07 8.39
C GLN A 730 -18.92 -26.90 9.18
N LEU A 731 -17.59 -26.89 9.30
CA LEU A 731 -16.81 -25.85 9.96
C LEU A 731 -15.59 -25.55 9.09
N PRO A 732 -15.42 -24.31 8.62
CA PRO A 732 -14.26 -24.00 7.81
C PRO A 732 -13.03 -23.82 8.68
N VAL A 733 -11.93 -24.43 8.27
CA VAL A 733 -10.69 -24.51 9.04
C VAL A 733 -9.48 -24.03 8.26
N PHE A 734 -8.46 -23.59 8.98
CA PHE A 734 -7.12 -23.42 8.45
C PHE A 734 -6.35 -24.71 8.62
N LEU A 735 -5.57 -25.08 7.61
CA LEU A 735 -4.54 -26.11 7.73
C LEU A 735 -3.19 -25.42 7.63
N ARG A 736 -2.53 -25.23 8.77
CA ARG A 736 -1.23 -24.55 8.86
C ARG A 736 -0.13 -25.60 8.92
N SER A 737 0.79 -25.56 7.97
CA SER A 737 2.02 -26.35 8.05
C SER A 737 2.89 -25.87 9.21
N ASP A 738 3.47 -26.84 9.91
CA ASP A 738 4.31 -26.59 11.07
C ASP A 738 5.40 -27.68 11.15
N THR A 739 6.68 -27.31 11.04
CA THR A 739 7.78 -28.29 10.92
C THR A 739 8.72 -28.26 12.12
N ASN A 740 9.44 -29.36 12.35
CA ASN A 740 10.45 -29.50 13.40
C ASN A 740 11.65 -28.53 13.31
N MET A 741 11.73 -27.71 12.26
CA MET A 741 12.86 -26.81 12.01
C MET A 741 12.49 -25.33 11.93
N GLU A 742 11.21 -24.94 12.06
CA GLU A 742 10.78 -23.54 11.77
C GLU A 742 11.42 -22.48 12.67
N ASP A 743 11.72 -22.81 13.93
CA ASP A 743 12.30 -21.90 14.95
C ASP A 743 13.68 -22.36 15.45
N LEU A 744 14.47 -23.03 14.59
CA LEU A 744 15.87 -23.30 14.93
C LEU A 744 16.65 -21.98 15.07
N LYS A 745 17.62 -21.95 15.98
CA LYS A 745 18.47 -20.77 16.21
C LYS A 745 19.13 -20.35 14.89
N ASP A 746 18.96 -19.08 14.52
CA ASP A 746 19.46 -18.48 13.26
C ASP A 746 18.82 -19.02 11.96
N PHE A 747 17.68 -19.71 12.04
CA PHE A 747 16.88 -20.17 10.89
C PHE A 747 15.41 -19.76 11.06
N THR A 748 14.84 -19.11 10.04
CA THR A 748 13.40 -18.73 10.03
C THR A 748 12.67 -19.42 8.90
N GLY A 749 11.60 -20.15 9.20
CA GLY A 749 10.74 -20.82 8.22
C GLY A 749 9.64 -19.94 7.58
N ALA A 750 9.67 -18.61 7.81
CA ALA A 750 8.59 -17.72 7.38
C ALA A 750 8.37 -17.78 5.85
N GLY A 751 7.13 -18.01 5.43
CA GLY A 751 6.76 -18.10 4.01
C GLY A 751 7.28 -19.32 3.26
N LEU A 752 7.85 -20.34 3.92
CA LEU A 752 8.40 -21.52 3.25
C LEU A 752 7.41 -22.68 3.07
N ASN A 753 6.39 -22.77 3.93
CA ASN A 753 5.49 -23.92 3.99
C ASN A 753 4.04 -23.51 3.73
N LEU A 754 3.24 -24.46 3.21
CA LEU A 754 1.86 -24.21 2.77
C LEU A 754 0.93 -23.90 3.95
N THR A 755 0.05 -22.92 3.78
CA THR A 755 -1.13 -22.72 4.61
C THR A 755 -2.36 -22.70 3.72
N LEU A 756 -3.36 -23.50 4.06
CA LEU A 756 -4.66 -23.48 3.38
C LEU A 756 -5.65 -22.69 4.24
N PHE A 757 -6.30 -21.72 3.62
CA PHE A 757 -7.17 -20.74 4.28
C PHE A 757 -8.64 -21.16 4.17
N ASN A 758 -9.35 -21.11 5.30
CA ASN A 758 -10.82 -21.21 5.38
C ASN A 758 -11.43 -22.37 4.55
N VAL A 759 -10.87 -23.58 4.66
CA VAL A 759 -11.31 -24.76 3.92
C VAL A 759 -12.50 -25.40 4.64
N LEU A 760 -13.65 -25.48 3.96
CA LEU A 760 -14.86 -26.10 4.50
C LEU A 760 -15.01 -27.58 4.12
N ASP A 761 -14.89 -27.88 2.82
CA ASP A 761 -15.20 -29.20 2.27
C ASP A 761 -14.27 -30.31 2.81
N LYS A 762 -14.87 -31.45 3.16
CA LYS A 762 -14.16 -32.59 3.77
C LYS A 762 -13.05 -33.14 2.88
N GLU A 763 -13.35 -33.36 1.59
CA GLU A 763 -12.36 -33.89 0.65
C GLU A 763 -11.21 -32.88 0.45
N LYS A 764 -11.51 -31.59 0.41
CA LYS A 764 -10.47 -30.54 0.36
C LYS A 764 -9.60 -30.51 1.63
N ILE A 765 -10.16 -30.77 2.82
CA ILE A 765 -9.38 -30.86 4.06
C ILE A 765 -8.42 -32.07 3.99
N LEU A 766 -8.93 -33.24 3.59
CA LEU A 766 -8.12 -34.47 3.49
C LEU A 766 -7.03 -34.37 2.41
N ASN A 767 -7.34 -33.79 1.26
CA ASN A 767 -6.33 -33.50 0.24
C ASN A 767 -5.34 -32.44 0.71
N GLY A 768 -5.82 -31.44 1.45
CA GLY A 768 -4.99 -30.40 2.04
C GLY A 768 -3.93 -30.92 3.00
N ILE A 769 -4.23 -31.98 3.76
CA ILE A 769 -3.25 -32.68 4.61
C ILE A 769 -2.07 -33.20 3.77
N LYS A 770 -2.36 -33.82 2.62
CA LYS A 770 -1.33 -34.36 1.71
C LYS A 770 -0.51 -33.24 1.08
N GLU A 771 -1.18 -32.16 0.65
CA GLU A 771 -0.51 -30.97 0.10
C GLU A 771 0.44 -30.33 1.12
N VAL A 772 0.00 -30.21 2.39
CA VAL A 772 0.84 -29.70 3.48
C VAL A 772 2.05 -30.61 3.71
N TRP A 773 1.87 -31.94 3.78
CA TRP A 773 2.99 -32.89 3.90
C TRP A 773 3.95 -32.87 2.70
N ALA A 774 3.46 -32.51 1.53
CA ALA A 774 4.26 -32.38 0.32
C ALA A 774 5.03 -31.04 0.26
N SER A 775 4.55 -30.00 0.96
CA SER A 775 5.07 -28.63 0.85
C SER A 775 6.55 -28.42 1.23
N PRO A 776 7.14 -29.13 2.22
CA PRO A 776 8.56 -28.97 2.53
C PRO A 776 9.49 -29.46 1.41
N TYR A 777 8.99 -30.28 0.48
CA TYR A 777 9.76 -30.85 -0.63
C TYR A 777 9.71 -30.00 -1.91
N THR A 778 9.15 -28.79 -1.83
CA THR A 778 9.23 -27.81 -2.92
C THR A 778 10.67 -27.32 -3.12
N GLU A 779 10.99 -26.88 -4.33
CA GLU A 779 12.30 -26.30 -4.66
C GLU A 779 12.69 -25.17 -3.69
N ARG A 780 11.76 -24.25 -3.43
CA ARG A 780 11.96 -23.12 -2.51
C ARG A 780 12.36 -23.58 -1.11
N SER A 781 11.56 -24.47 -0.51
CA SER A 781 11.81 -24.98 0.84
C SER A 781 13.09 -25.81 0.91
N PHE A 782 13.38 -26.61 -0.13
CA PHE A 782 14.58 -27.42 -0.19
C PHE A 782 15.87 -26.60 -0.30
N LYS A 783 15.96 -25.67 -1.26
CA LYS A 783 17.17 -24.83 -1.42
C LYS A 783 17.47 -24.04 -0.16
N TRP A 784 16.42 -23.57 0.51
CA TRP A 784 16.55 -22.90 1.79
C TRP A 784 17.17 -23.82 2.85
N ARG A 785 16.62 -25.03 3.04
CA ARG A 785 17.14 -26.01 4.00
C ARG A 785 18.58 -26.42 3.70
N GLN A 786 18.93 -26.72 2.45
CA GLN A 786 20.29 -27.15 2.08
C GLN A 786 21.35 -26.08 2.37
N LYS A 787 20.97 -24.79 2.29
CA LYS A 787 21.88 -23.67 2.57
C LYS A 787 22.25 -23.59 4.05
N TYR A 788 21.30 -23.84 4.95
CA TYR A 788 21.45 -23.61 6.40
C TYR A 788 21.59 -24.87 7.24
N LEU A 789 21.16 -26.03 6.74
CA LEU A 789 21.12 -27.28 7.50
C LEU A 789 22.17 -28.29 7.04
N MET A 790 22.74 -29.02 7.99
CA MET A 790 23.68 -30.13 7.73
C MET A 790 22.97 -31.41 7.28
N ASN A 791 21.74 -31.61 7.75
CA ASN A 791 20.93 -32.81 7.55
C ASN A 791 19.53 -32.44 7.02
N PRO A 792 19.45 -31.79 5.85
CA PRO A 792 18.21 -31.23 5.32
C PRO A 792 17.12 -32.28 5.11
N GLU A 793 17.45 -33.56 4.95
CA GLU A 793 16.51 -34.68 4.79
C GLU A 793 15.60 -34.91 6.00
N ASN A 794 15.99 -34.47 7.20
CA ASN A 794 15.27 -34.71 8.46
C ASN A 794 14.17 -33.66 8.72
N VAL A 795 13.28 -33.50 7.75
CA VAL A 795 12.09 -32.66 7.85
C VAL A 795 10.86 -33.48 8.19
N PHE A 796 10.19 -33.10 9.28
CA PHE A 796 8.95 -33.70 9.74
C PHE A 796 7.89 -32.61 9.83
N PRO A 797 6.90 -32.58 8.92
CA PRO A 797 5.74 -31.71 9.02
C PRO A 797 4.70 -32.28 9.99
N SER A 798 4.29 -31.45 10.93
CA SER A 798 3.02 -31.53 11.65
C SER A 798 2.01 -30.58 11.02
N ILE A 799 0.73 -30.74 11.34
CA ILE A 799 -0.33 -29.87 10.82
C ILE A 799 -1.17 -29.37 11.98
N LEU A 800 -1.29 -28.05 12.09
CA LEU A 800 -2.21 -27.39 12.99
C LEU A 800 -3.52 -27.11 12.25
N VAL A 801 -4.62 -27.69 12.71
CA VAL A 801 -5.95 -27.49 12.15
C VAL A 801 -6.80 -26.72 13.15
N ILE A 802 -7.20 -25.50 12.77
CA ILE A 802 -7.94 -24.58 13.64
C ILE A 802 -9.18 -24.01 12.91
N PRO A 803 -10.29 -23.76 13.62
CA PRO A 803 -11.44 -23.04 13.08
C PRO A 803 -11.07 -21.65 12.60
N SER A 804 -11.70 -21.22 11.51
CA SER A 804 -11.52 -19.88 10.97
C SER A 804 -12.25 -18.85 11.83
N VAL A 805 -11.61 -17.70 12.06
CA VAL A 805 -12.23 -16.54 12.72
C VAL A 805 -12.25 -15.40 11.72
N ASP A 806 -13.44 -15.05 11.23
CA ASP A 806 -13.67 -13.89 10.37
C ASP A 806 -13.56 -12.59 11.18
N VAL A 807 -12.35 -12.21 11.55
CA VAL A 807 -12.06 -11.00 12.32
C VAL A 807 -12.36 -9.74 11.51
N ASP A 808 -12.81 -8.70 12.22
CA ASP A 808 -13.07 -7.39 11.62
C ASP A 808 -11.74 -6.66 11.32
N TYR A 809 -10.73 -6.91 12.14
CA TYR A 809 -9.35 -6.43 11.96
C TYR A 809 -8.34 -7.38 12.60
N SER A 810 -7.18 -7.52 11.97
CA SER A 810 -6.07 -8.36 12.42
C SER A 810 -4.73 -7.65 12.25
N GLY A 811 -3.76 -8.08 13.05
CA GLY A 811 -2.50 -7.39 13.13
C GLY A 811 -1.45 -8.13 13.93
N VAL A 812 -0.34 -7.44 14.10
CA VAL A 812 0.83 -7.92 14.83
C VAL A 812 1.11 -6.97 15.99
N LEU A 813 1.39 -7.55 17.15
CA LEU A 813 1.94 -6.88 18.32
C LEU A 813 3.39 -7.35 18.50
N ILE A 814 4.31 -6.39 18.52
CA ILE A 814 5.65 -6.59 19.05
C ILE A 814 5.68 -6.02 20.46
N THR A 815 6.04 -6.84 21.45
CA THR A 815 6.10 -6.41 22.86
C THR A 815 7.37 -5.60 23.15
N LYS A 816 7.74 -4.69 22.26
CA LYS A 816 8.86 -3.75 22.33
C LYS A 816 8.59 -2.56 21.39
N GLY A 817 9.02 -1.36 21.79
CA GLY A 817 8.99 -0.17 20.94
C GLY A 817 10.13 -0.20 19.94
N ILE A 818 9.86 -0.65 18.71
CA ILE A 818 10.86 -0.73 17.64
C ILE A 818 11.32 0.68 17.25
N ASN A 819 10.38 1.62 17.13
CA ASN A 819 10.67 3.00 16.73
C ASN A 819 11.14 3.89 17.88
N SER A 820 10.59 3.72 19.09
CA SER A 820 11.02 4.52 20.24
C SER A 820 12.39 4.08 20.79
N GLY A 821 12.84 2.87 20.45
CA GLY A 821 14.03 2.25 21.04
C GLY A 821 13.86 1.88 22.51
N ASN A 822 12.65 1.99 23.05
CA ASN A 822 12.31 1.64 24.42
C ASN A 822 11.74 0.22 24.48
N ASP A 823 12.44 -0.67 25.16
CA ASP A 823 12.06 -2.08 25.32
C ASP A 823 10.71 -2.27 26.03
N MET A 824 10.25 -1.26 26.78
CA MET A 824 8.99 -1.32 27.52
C MET A 824 7.77 -0.88 26.71
N ASP A 825 7.96 -0.06 25.67
CA ASP A 825 6.87 0.33 24.76
C ASP A 825 6.44 -0.88 23.91
N LEU A 826 5.37 -0.72 23.12
CA LEU A 826 4.85 -1.72 22.20
C LEU A 826 4.76 -1.14 20.80
N THR A 827 4.99 -1.98 19.80
CA THR A 827 4.73 -1.65 18.39
C THR A 827 3.55 -2.50 17.94
N VAL A 828 2.51 -1.87 17.43
CA VAL A 828 1.34 -2.57 16.87
C VAL A 828 1.10 -2.13 15.46
N ALA A 829 0.70 -3.06 14.59
CA ALA A 829 0.22 -2.73 13.26
C ALA A 829 -1.00 -3.59 12.89
N PHE A 830 -2.08 -2.96 12.47
CA PHE A 830 -3.36 -3.60 12.20
C PHE A 830 -3.94 -3.21 10.84
N SER A 831 -4.53 -4.18 10.16
CA SER A 831 -5.31 -3.99 8.94
C SER A 831 -6.72 -4.54 9.13
N ARG A 832 -7.65 -4.10 8.29
CA ARG A 832 -9.02 -4.63 8.27
C ARG A 832 -9.01 -6.08 7.78
N GLY A 833 -9.98 -6.87 8.23
CA GLY A 833 -10.11 -8.28 7.87
C GLY A 833 -8.97 -9.17 8.34
N ALA A 834 -8.82 -10.30 7.66
CA ALA A 834 -7.82 -11.33 7.97
C ALA A 834 -6.52 -11.17 7.16
N GLY A 835 -5.37 -11.26 7.83
CA GLY A 835 -4.04 -11.49 7.22
C GLY A 835 -3.31 -10.24 6.69
N GLY A 836 -4.02 -9.14 6.44
CA GLY A 836 -3.48 -7.99 5.69
C GLY A 836 -2.15 -7.41 6.20
N ALA A 837 -2.05 -7.15 7.51
CA ALA A 837 -0.86 -6.52 8.09
C ALA A 837 0.40 -7.39 7.97
N VAL A 838 0.24 -8.70 7.99
CA VAL A 838 1.32 -9.69 7.90
C VAL A 838 1.81 -9.83 6.45
N ASP A 839 0.87 -9.77 5.50
CA ASP A 839 1.11 -9.88 4.05
C ASP A 839 1.72 -8.62 3.43
N GLY A 840 2.06 -7.61 4.23
CA GLY A 840 2.70 -6.37 3.76
C GLY A 840 1.72 -5.35 3.16
N GLN A 841 0.42 -5.47 3.46
CA GLN A 841 -0.55 -4.41 3.20
C GLN A 841 -0.25 -3.19 4.07
N SER A 842 -0.76 -2.02 3.65
CA SER A 842 -0.72 -0.84 4.50
C SER A 842 -1.52 -1.09 5.79
N ALA A 843 -0.91 -0.81 6.94
CA ALA A 843 -1.47 -1.12 8.25
C ALA A 843 -1.46 0.13 9.14
N GLU A 844 -2.50 0.27 9.94
CA GLU A 844 -2.59 1.26 11.00
C GLU A 844 -1.61 0.89 12.11
N THR A 845 -0.57 1.70 12.27
CA THR A 845 0.60 1.40 13.08
C THR A 845 0.71 2.38 14.23
N TYR A 846 0.90 1.88 15.45
CA TYR A 846 1.10 2.69 16.65
C TYR A 846 2.35 2.27 17.42
N THR A 847 2.97 3.26 18.07
CA THR A 847 3.76 3.02 19.29
C THR A 847 2.84 3.20 20.49
N ILE A 848 2.61 2.15 21.28
CA ILE A 848 1.88 2.24 22.55
C ILE A 848 2.90 2.38 23.68
N LYS A 849 2.78 3.45 24.48
CA LYS A 849 3.70 3.69 25.59
C LYS A 849 3.40 2.75 26.76
N ASN A 850 4.45 2.38 27.51
CA ASN A 850 4.32 1.50 28.68
C ASN A 850 3.40 2.08 29.78
N GLU A 851 3.45 3.39 30.01
CA GLU A 851 2.62 4.06 31.03
C GLU A 851 1.24 4.40 30.46
N ILE A 852 1.11 5.58 29.84
CA ILE A 852 -0.14 6.09 29.28
C ILE A 852 0.13 6.69 27.89
N GLY A 853 -0.85 6.54 27.01
CA GLY A 853 -0.85 7.12 25.68
C GLY A 853 -0.27 6.21 24.60
N TYR A 854 -0.39 6.68 23.37
CA TYR A 854 0.13 6.05 22.17
C TYR A 854 0.40 7.13 21.12
N ARG A 855 1.13 6.79 20.06
CA ARG A 855 1.41 7.66 18.92
C ARG A 855 1.08 6.91 17.64
N LEU A 856 0.23 7.50 16.80
CA LEU A 856 -0.01 7.02 15.44
C LEU A 856 1.26 7.24 14.61
N LEU A 857 1.73 6.19 13.94
CA LEU A 857 2.90 6.21 13.06
C LEU A 857 2.48 6.17 11.60
N ALA A 858 1.46 5.39 11.26
CA ALA A 858 0.90 5.31 9.91
C ALA A 858 -0.57 4.88 9.96
N PRO A 859 -1.47 5.42 9.12
CA PRO A 859 -2.83 4.92 8.95
C PRO A 859 -2.87 3.72 7.99
N ALA A 860 -3.94 2.92 8.06
CA ALA A 860 -4.21 1.86 7.09
C ALA A 860 -4.78 2.44 5.79
N ARG A 861 -3.97 2.50 4.73
CA ARG A 861 -4.34 2.99 3.38
C ARG A 861 -4.47 1.84 2.38
N GLU A 862 -5.18 0.79 2.78
CA GLU A 862 -5.51 -0.37 1.96
C GLU A 862 -7.03 -0.36 1.67
N ASN A 863 -7.40 -0.22 0.40
CA ASN A 863 -8.80 -0.10 -0.04
C ASN A 863 -9.53 -1.45 -0.05
N HIS A 864 -8.82 -2.57 0.11
CA HIS A 864 -9.42 -3.89 0.12
C HIS A 864 -8.92 -4.77 1.28
N TYR A 865 -9.79 -5.64 1.78
CA TYR A 865 -9.41 -6.62 2.79
C TYR A 865 -10.09 -7.97 2.57
N ASN A 866 -9.51 -9.02 3.15
CA ASN A 866 -10.05 -10.37 3.07
C ASN A 866 -11.00 -10.64 4.24
N SER A 867 -12.15 -11.21 3.92
CA SER A 867 -13.08 -11.81 4.87
C SER A 867 -13.16 -13.33 4.66
N LEU A 868 -13.52 -14.05 5.73
CA LEU A 868 -13.53 -15.51 5.79
C LEU A 868 -14.97 -16.01 5.92
N PRO A 869 -15.71 -16.16 4.82
CA PRO A 869 -17.12 -16.55 4.88
C PRO A 869 -17.30 -17.95 5.45
N ILE A 870 -18.43 -18.18 6.12
CA ILE A 870 -18.77 -19.48 6.71
C ILE A 870 -18.89 -20.62 5.69
N THR A 871 -19.07 -20.28 4.41
CA THR A 871 -19.12 -21.21 3.27
C THR A 871 -17.74 -21.71 2.83
N GLY A 872 -16.67 -21.22 3.45
CA GLY A 872 -15.29 -21.49 3.07
C GLY A 872 -14.77 -20.57 1.95
N GLY A 873 -13.45 -20.56 1.75
CA GLY A 873 -12.75 -19.69 0.81
C GLY A 873 -12.46 -18.29 1.36
N THR A 874 -12.04 -17.36 0.53
CA THR A 874 -11.81 -15.96 0.92
C THR A 874 -12.68 -15.04 0.05
N GLU A 875 -13.22 -13.99 0.66
CA GLU A 875 -13.98 -12.95 -0.05
C GLU A 875 -13.29 -11.60 0.15
N LYS A 876 -13.01 -10.90 -0.95
CA LYS A 876 -12.40 -9.56 -0.94
C LYS A 876 -13.49 -8.51 -0.77
N LYS A 877 -13.36 -7.65 0.24
CA LYS A 877 -14.27 -6.54 0.54
C LYS A 877 -13.53 -5.20 0.40
N THR A 878 -14.28 -4.13 0.18
CA THR A 878 -13.74 -2.77 0.09
C THR A 878 -13.78 -2.08 1.46
N ALA A 879 -12.79 -1.23 1.72
CA ALA A 879 -12.67 -0.42 2.93
C ALA A 879 -12.55 1.06 2.59
N THR A 880 -13.05 1.88 3.51
CA THR A 880 -12.94 3.33 3.54
C THR A 880 -12.06 3.74 4.73
N PHE A 881 -11.69 5.02 4.84
CA PHE A 881 -10.60 5.46 5.73
C PHE A 881 -11.03 6.39 6.87
N GLU A 882 -12.30 6.76 6.94
CA GLU A 882 -12.87 7.76 7.84
C GLU A 882 -12.88 7.36 9.33
N ILE A 883 -12.57 6.09 9.63
CA ILE A 883 -12.46 5.56 11.00
C ILE A 883 -11.13 4.83 11.19
N SER A 884 -10.60 4.91 12.42
CA SER A 884 -9.45 4.10 12.82
C SER A 884 -9.80 2.61 12.87
N VAL A 885 -8.80 1.77 12.62
CA VAL A 885 -8.92 0.30 12.68
C VAL A 885 -9.03 -0.16 14.14
N LEU A 886 -8.17 0.36 15.01
CA LEU A 886 -8.22 0.12 16.45
C LEU A 886 -8.96 1.24 17.16
N ASN A 887 -9.78 0.88 18.15
CA ASN A 887 -10.32 1.83 19.12
C ASN A 887 -9.53 1.79 20.44
N ASN A 888 -9.81 2.76 21.32
CA ASN A 888 -9.13 2.89 22.61
C ASN A 888 -9.24 1.63 23.49
N LYS A 889 -10.37 0.90 23.44
CA LYS A 889 -10.54 -0.34 24.20
C LYS A 889 -9.60 -1.43 23.68
N ASN A 890 -9.45 -1.56 22.36
CA ASN A 890 -8.53 -2.54 21.78
C ASN A 890 -7.08 -2.23 22.14
N ILE A 891 -6.68 -0.96 22.12
CA ILE A 891 -5.33 -0.51 22.51
C ILE A 891 -5.05 -0.88 23.98
N GLU A 892 -6.01 -0.70 24.88
CA GLU A 892 -5.86 -1.09 26.30
C GLU A 892 -5.75 -2.62 26.46
N GLU A 893 -6.62 -3.39 25.79
CA GLU A 893 -6.56 -4.85 25.83
C GLU A 893 -5.22 -5.39 25.29
N ILE A 894 -4.64 -4.73 24.29
CA ILE A 894 -3.30 -5.05 23.79
C ILE A 894 -2.21 -4.74 24.84
N ARG A 895 -2.29 -3.60 25.53
CA ARG A 895 -1.36 -3.24 26.61
C ARG A 895 -1.40 -4.28 27.73
N GLU A 896 -2.60 -4.67 28.17
CA GLU A 896 -2.78 -5.72 29.17
C GLU A 896 -2.25 -7.09 28.69
N LEU A 897 -2.51 -7.46 27.43
CA LEU A 897 -2.00 -8.69 26.84
C LEU A 897 -0.47 -8.72 26.87
N ALA A 898 0.19 -7.64 26.43
CA ALA A 898 1.64 -7.55 26.41
C ALA A 898 2.26 -7.71 27.82
N SER A 899 1.65 -7.06 28.82
CA SER A 899 2.07 -7.20 30.22
C SER A 899 1.94 -8.65 30.73
N LYS A 900 0.83 -9.32 30.41
CA LYS A 900 0.61 -10.74 30.76
C LYS A 900 1.61 -11.66 30.04
N ILE A 901 1.88 -11.44 28.76
CA ILE A 901 2.86 -12.23 28.00
C ILE A 901 4.26 -12.09 28.63
N ARG A 902 4.72 -10.86 28.89
CA ARG A 902 6.04 -10.60 29.50
C ARG A 902 6.22 -11.27 30.87
N THR A 903 5.14 -11.42 31.64
CA THR A 903 5.21 -11.93 33.02
C THR A 903 4.93 -13.42 33.16
N ILE A 904 3.99 -13.96 32.38
CA ILE A 904 3.53 -15.34 32.50
C ILE A 904 4.35 -16.28 31.62
N LEU A 905 4.63 -15.90 30.36
CA LEU A 905 5.24 -16.83 29.41
C LEU A 905 6.63 -17.33 29.85
N PRO A 906 7.56 -16.49 30.36
CA PRO A 906 8.84 -16.99 30.87
C PRO A 906 8.70 -17.95 32.06
N LYS A 907 7.68 -17.76 32.90
CA LYS A 907 7.42 -18.61 34.08
C LYS A 907 6.88 -19.98 33.66
N GLU A 908 5.89 -19.99 32.77
CA GLU A 908 5.22 -21.22 32.33
C GLU A 908 6.14 -22.08 31.44
N THR A 909 6.91 -21.44 30.55
CA THR A 909 7.79 -22.14 29.60
C THR A 909 9.16 -22.48 30.17
N LYS A 910 9.51 -21.97 31.37
CA LYS A 910 10.86 -22.04 31.96
C LYS A 910 11.96 -21.60 30.99
N SER A 911 11.62 -20.72 30.05
CA SER A 911 12.55 -20.24 29.02
C SER A 911 13.57 -19.28 29.64
N ASP A 912 14.82 -19.35 29.14
CA ASP A 912 15.87 -18.38 29.42
C ASP A 912 15.75 -17.11 28.54
N TYR A 913 14.77 -17.08 27.63
CA TYR A 913 14.52 -15.96 26.74
C TYR A 913 13.98 -14.74 27.49
N LYS A 914 14.74 -13.63 27.42
CA LYS A 914 14.42 -12.35 28.06
C LYS A 914 14.00 -11.25 27.07
N GLY A 915 13.81 -11.61 25.80
CA GLY A 915 13.50 -10.65 24.75
C GLY A 915 11.99 -10.37 24.61
N ALA A 916 11.64 -9.68 23.52
CA ALA A 916 10.25 -9.34 23.18
C ALA A 916 9.56 -10.49 22.44
N TYR A 917 8.25 -10.43 22.32
CA TYR A 917 7.46 -11.40 21.56
C TYR A 917 6.79 -10.72 20.37
N ASP A 918 6.70 -11.48 19.30
CA ASP A 918 5.90 -11.20 18.11
C ASP A 918 4.61 -12.03 18.21
N VAL A 919 3.47 -11.35 18.23
CA VAL A 919 2.15 -11.93 18.46
C VAL A 919 1.25 -11.57 17.28
N GLU A 920 0.67 -12.58 16.63
CA GLU A 920 -0.41 -12.39 15.65
C GLU A 920 -1.75 -12.44 16.39
N LEU A 921 -2.57 -11.41 16.23
CA LEU A 921 -3.87 -11.30 16.89
C LEU A 921 -4.90 -10.58 16.01
N GLY A 922 -6.16 -10.61 16.42
CA GLY A 922 -7.23 -9.87 15.77
C GLY A 922 -8.43 -9.68 16.66
N PHE A 923 -9.40 -8.91 16.19
CA PHE A 923 -10.63 -8.65 16.91
C PHE A 923 -11.84 -9.01 16.07
N LYS A 924 -12.81 -9.66 16.70
CA LYS A 924 -14.15 -9.86 16.14
C LYS A 924 -15.17 -9.31 17.12
N ASN A 925 -15.97 -8.34 16.72
CA ASN A 925 -16.94 -7.64 17.57
C ASN A 925 -16.27 -7.14 18.88
N ASN A 926 -15.09 -6.50 18.76
CA ASN A 926 -14.25 -6.08 19.89
C ASN A 926 -13.76 -7.21 20.83
N LYS A 927 -13.94 -8.49 20.48
CA LYS A 927 -13.33 -9.61 21.20
C LYS A 927 -11.96 -9.92 20.61
N LEU A 928 -10.93 -9.83 21.45
CA LEU A 928 -9.56 -10.23 21.12
C LEU A 928 -9.43 -11.75 20.89
N TRP A 929 -8.77 -12.11 19.78
CA TRP A 929 -8.34 -13.45 19.40
C TRP A 929 -6.84 -13.49 19.14
N LEU A 930 -6.17 -14.55 19.59
CA LEU A 930 -4.74 -14.77 19.39
C LEU A 930 -4.54 -15.92 18.41
N PHE A 931 -3.67 -15.71 17.42
CA PHE A 931 -3.45 -16.64 16.31
C PHE A 931 -2.05 -17.27 16.32
N GLN A 932 -1.06 -16.57 16.85
CA GLN A 932 0.31 -17.05 16.96
C GLN A 932 1.10 -16.23 17.99
N ILE A 933 2.12 -16.84 18.58
CA ILE A 933 3.17 -16.14 19.31
C ILE A 933 4.53 -16.77 18.98
N ARG A 934 5.56 -15.93 18.90
CA ARG A 934 6.96 -16.38 18.81
C ARG A 934 7.91 -15.37 19.46
N PRO A 935 9.12 -15.79 19.86
CA PRO A 935 10.18 -14.86 20.23
C PRO A 935 10.48 -13.85 19.11
N PHE A 936 10.62 -12.57 19.44
CA PHE A 936 11.06 -11.53 18.52
C PHE A 936 12.59 -11.50 18.49
N VAL A 937 13.18 -11.93 17.38
CA VAL A 937 14.63 -12.02 17.25
C VAL A 937 15.17 -10.76 16.56
N GLU A 938 16.34 -10.29 16.99
CA GLU A 938 17.06 -9.20 16.34
C GLU A 938 18.50 -9.66 16.12
N ASN A 939 19.10 -9.25 15.01
CA ASN A 939 20.49 -9.62 14.72
C ASN A 939 21.45 -8.92 15.69
N LYS A 940 21.92 -9.66 16.70
CA LYS A 940 22.85 -9.12 17.71
C LYS A 940 24.18 -8.69 17.09
N LYS A 941 24.69 -9.38 16.07
CA LYS A 941 25.97 -9.07 15.41
C LYS A 941 25.91 -7.72 14.69
N ALA A 942 24.79 -7.41 14.04
CA ALA A 942 24.57 -6.10 13.41
C ALA A 942 24.49 -5.00 14.47
N LEU A 943 23.66 -5.18 15.51
CA LEU A 943 23.49 -4.19 16.57
C LEU A 943 24.78 -3.89 17.35
N SER A 944 25.63 -4.92 17.55
CA SER A 944 26.92 -4.80 18.24
C SER A 944 28.11 -4.59 17.30
N SER A 945 27.89 -4.21 16.04
CA SER A 945 28.97 -3.99 15.09
C SER A 945 29.76 -2.73 15.45
N GLU A 946 31.06 -2.88 15.75
CA GLU A 946 31.96 -1.74 16.01
C GLU A 946 31.99 -0.73 14.85
N TYR A 947 31.90 -1.21 13.61
CA TYR A 947 31.82 -0.32 12.44
C TYR A 947 30.52 0.48 12.45
N LEU A 948 29.36 -0.16 12.65
CA LEU A 948 28.08 0.54 12.68
C LEU A 948 28.00 1.53 13.85
N GLU A 949 28.58 1.19 15.00
CA GLU A 949 28.74 2.12 16.12
C GLU A 949 29.64 3.31 15.75
N SER A 950 30.75 3.07 15.04
CA SER A 950 31.67 4.13 14.62
C SER A 950 31.06 5.16 13.67
N ILE A 951 30.05 4.76 12.87
CA ILE A 951 29.31 5.66 11.97
C ILE A 951 28.01 6.17 12.60
N THR A 952 27.67 5.76 13.82
CA THR A 952 26.48 6.22 14.54
C THR A 952 26.78 7.56 15.21
N PRO A 953 26.04 8.64 14.88
CA PRO A 953 26.29 9.95 15.49
C PRO A 953 25.90 9.97 16.96
N LYS A 954 26.66 10.71 17.76
CA LYS A 954 26.31 11.04 19.15
C LYS A 954 25.46 12.32 19.14
N ILE A 955 24.19 12.18 19.51
CA ILE A 955 23.21 13.27 19.46
C ILE A 955 22.92 13.71 20.89
N ASP A 956 23.05 15.01 21.18
CA ASP A 956 22.51 15.59 22.40
C ASP A 956 21.02 15.87 22.22
N SER A 957 20.18 14.89 22.59
CA SER A 957 18.73 14.99 22.44
C SER A 957 18.11 16.08 23.30
N LYS A 958 18.82 16.59 24.32
CA LYS A 958 18.36 17.63 25.24
C LYS A 958 18.83 19.04 24.84
N LYS A 959 19.60 19.18 23.77
CA LYS A 959 20.01 20.48 23.25
C LYS A 959 18.76 21.31 22.94
N GLU A 960 18.60 22.41 23.67
CA GLU A 960 17.53 23.38 23.48
C GLU A 960 17.87 24.32 22.31
N ILE A 961 16.89 24.56 21.45
CA ILE A 961 16.98 25.42 20.28
C ILE A 961 15.88 26.47 20.39
N LYS A 962 16.27 27.74 20.39
CA LYS A 962 15.31 28.85 20.42
C LYS A 962 14.52 28.88 19.12
N LEU A 963 13.21 29.06 19.18
CA LEU A 963 12.39 29.12 17.96
C LEU A 963 12.63 30.41 17.14
N SER A 964 13.23 31.43 17.77
CA SER A 964 13.74 32.63 17.09
C SER A 964 15.03 32.41 16.27
N THR A 965 15.60 31.19 16.28
CA THR A 965 16.80 30.86 15.48
C THR A 965 16.55 31.07 13.99
N ILE A 966 17.51 31.68 13.30
CA ILE A 966 17.46 31.95 11.85
C ILE A 966 17.82 30.68 11.07
N LEU A 967 17.09 30.40 9.99
CA LEU A 967 17.21 29.17 9.18
C LEU A 967 18.28 29.20 8.08
#